data_AF-A0A935AF13-F1
#
_entry.id   AF-A0A935AF13-F1
#
_cell.length_a   1.000
_cell.length_b   1.000
_cell.length_c   1.000
_cell.angle_alpha   90.00
_cell.angle_beta   90.00
_cell.angle_gamma   90.00
#
_symmetry.space_group_name_H-M   'P 1'
#
loop_
_entity.id
_entity.type
_entity.pdbx_description
1 polymer ?
#
loop_
_entity_poly.entity_id
_entity_poly.type
_entity_poly.pdbx_seq_one_letter_code
_entity_poly.pdbx_strand_id
1 'polypeptide(L)'
;MFTSTSTSLRAGRTSTSTLALELLDTRSAAAGTSPLKDNPYWGFGFYLNGTAKVIASDAIDAAQTYAALRDAITARIAELVSAGDTSLAGVTVSLGAEFNRYDTDTGKLVTGTTVLLTDSNGGKVTIDANTGWQTKNGVVPPSSGLHTKIEPFDPLVAVDLVTSKVILDDVGRGSNGGDLVIGGLSVGTTSNSKGVERFEIEVRDNSKLASISSTNNTLREVKIVNGLTSSHNITNAYSNVVTVENKGNLTVGNEVTGDGTNLPGGNDENGFTDVRLIDGTEFAGKLSFQAAITSDSVAKYLNLVDTASNPSADNIAFVYSGGANDDSITVDIDSEFAASRGTLSGREDFSFTANGGAGNDSITVSVQNPLGSPNWYLDQKANANLAINGGEGNDKIVTLGSGDFVINAGAGNDVVFTDGTGDTAVWVVSSVNADVNDLLGNAAHNSNVFLYNGKLTVTFSGASVDDAGGVTDGPAVALDNGFEVTVNIPTGSNFAVNQFYVNQAIKAAINDNAVLKNLLIAEDGPSNTLLISSKVDGEVAATDLKISIASSVAAEADVSDAALTAFQAFSHNSAATKADVVSAITTPVTGSVAVLNAVEGVGTPKLGQEQVFLGPLVDITGADGFAETDNSIELGLGDDVAVLSTSALSSETLVFKGYGLGKDTVVNFTDSTSLVATEIDKLDFTSYLTSKNSESGSVASQVTWDVTLNADAAVDVNSVTVLTGAFTTTDTFAGLTASKLLAAINSTNSGSADYAGIVAGTLNANTGYTTTAGALNLVGGAGKAVVLVENNLNDGEYAVFELAFNGIAATNTTADFSTAQLIGVVDFGDNVVLNDAQLIGS
;
A
#
# COMPACT_ATOMS: atom_id res chain seq x y z
N MET A 1 19.63 11.15 -34.43
CA MET A 1 20.86 11.98 -34.57
C MET A 1 21.09 12.59 -33.19
N PHE A 2 22.08 12.12 -32.42
CA PHE A 2 22.25 12.54 -31.02
C PHE A 2 22.63 14.02 -30.93
N THR A 3 21.73 14.87 -30.45
CA THR A 3 22.07 16.20 -29.96
C THR A 3 22.14 16.17 -28.44
N SER A 4 23.25 15.67 -27.88
CA SER A 4 23.53 15.84 -26.46
C SER A 4 24.04 17.26 -26.22
N THR A 5 23.24 18.13 -25.61
CA THR A 5 23.77 19.36 -25.00
C THR A 5 24.18 19.03 -23.57
N SER A 6 25.36 18.42 -23.39
CA SER A 6 25.91 18.16 -22.05
C SER A 6 26.36 19.48 -21.41
N THR A 7 25.44 20.19 -20.78
CA THR A 7 25.79 21.28 -19.87
C THR A 7 26.00 20.69 -18.48
N SER A 8 27.20 20.17 -18.23
CA SER A 8 27.62 19.87 -16.85
C SER A 8 27.80 21.22 -16.13
N LEU A 9 26.79 21.64 -15.38
CA LEU A 9 26.94 22.77 -14.46
C LEU A 9 27.82 22.28 -13.31
N ARG A 10 29.02 22.84 -13.19
CA ARG A 10 29.80 22.71 -11.95
C ARG A 10 29.05 23.42 -10.83
N ALA A 11 28.98 22.77 -9.68
CA ALA A 11 28.33 23.20 -8.44
C ALA A 11 28.23 24.73 -8.30
N GLY A 12 26.99 25.24 -8.35
CA GLY A 12 26.67 26.45 -7.60
C GLY A 12 26.76 26.08 -6.12
N ARG A 13 27.38 26.94 -5.32
CA ARG A 13 27.26 26.83 -3.87
C ARG A 13 26.11 27.75 -3.51
N THR A 14 24.93 27.20 -3.20
CA THR A 14 23.93 27.98 -2.49
C THR A 14 24.12 27.70 -1.01
N SER A 15 24.59 28.72 -0.29
CA SER A 15 24.58 28.74 1.16
C SER A 15 23.44 29.65 1.56
N THR A 16 22.52 29.20 2.41
CA THR A 16 21.60 30.06 3.14
C THR A 16 21.96 30.00 4.61
N SER A 17 22.03 31.15 5.28
CA SER A 17 22.21 31.22 6.72
C SER A 17 21.02 31.94 7.34
N THR A 18 20.64 31.51 8.55
CA THR A 18 19.49 32.11 9.24
C THR A 18 19.86 32.57 10.64
N LEU A 19 19.17 33.61 11.10
CA LEU A 19 19.22 34.12 12.46
C LEU A 19 17.79 34.11 13.01
N ALA A 20 17.54 33.28 14.00
CA ALA A 20 16.25 33.22 14.67
C ALA A 20 16.21 34.18 15.86
N LEU A 21 15.15 34.97 15.93
CA LEU A 21 14.83 35.87 17.03
C LEU A 21 13.59 35.35 17.76
N GLU A 22 13.74 34.96 19.02
CA GLU A 22 12.62 34.74 19.92
C GLU A 22 12.51 35.92 20.88
N LEU A 23 11.32 36.51 20.93
CA LEU A 23 10.98 37.59 21.86
C LEU A 23 9.52 37.40 22.29
N LEU A 24 9.27 37.39 23.59
CA LEU A 24 7.94 37.24 24.15
C LEU A 24 7.85 37.91 25.52
N ASP A 25 6.86 38.76 25.70
CA ASP A 25 6.38 39.21 27.00
C ASP A 25 5.38 38.20 27.54
N THR A 26 5.88 37.28 28.37
CA THR A 26 5.11 36.18 28.95
C THR A 26 3.98 36.68 29.84
N ARG A 27 4.16 37.82 30.52
CA ARG A 27 3.14 38.40 31.41
C ARG A 27 2.00 38.98 30.61
N SER A 28 2.32 39.79 29.60
CA SER A 28 1.30 40.39 28.72
C SER A 28 0.53 39.32 27.96
N ALA A 29 1.22 38.27 27.48
CA ALA A 29 0.59 37.13 26.83
C ALA A 29 -0.29 36.31 27.81
N ALA A 30 0.18 36.05 29.03
CA ALA A 30 -0.60 35.32 30.03
C ALA A 30 -1.89 36.05 30.42
N ALA A 31 -1.82 37.39 30.47
CA ALA A 31 -2.93 38.30 30.71
C ALA A 31 -3.86 38.50 29.49
N GLY A 32 -3.59 37.87 28.35
CA GLY A 32 -4.41 37.95 27.14
C GLY A 32 -4.28 39.28 26.38
N THR A 33 -3.18 40.01 26.57
CA THR A 33 -2.85 41.23 25.82
C THR A 33 -1.76 40.95 24.77
N SER A 34 -1.35 41.97 24.00
CA SER A 34 -0.38 41.79 22.91
C SER A 34 0.93 41.15 23.40
N PRO A 35 1.48 40.14 22.69
CA PRO A 35 2.59 39.31 23.17
C PRO A 35 3.95 40.04 23.24
N LEU A 36 4.06 41.26 22.72
CA LEU A 36 5.27 42.09 22.76
C LEU A 36 5.06 43.43 23.48
N LYS A 37 3.97 43.58 24.24
CA LYS A 37 3.50 44.88 24.75
C LYS A 37 4.53 45.64 25.59
N ASP A 38 5.19 44.98 26.55
CA ASP A 38 6.19 45.61 27.43
C ASP A 38 7.62 45.20 27.06
N ASN A 39 7.88 44.94 25.77
CA ASN A 39 9.21 44.68 25.24
C ASN A 39 10.15 45.90 25.43
N PRO A 40 11.32 45.76 26.08
CA PRO A 40 12.28 46.85 26.28
C PRO A 40 13.34 46.98 25.17
N TYR A 41 13.28 46.13 24.14
CA TYR A 41 14.31 46.05 23.10
C TYR A 41 13.92 46.85 21.86
N TRP A 42 14.78 47.81 21.49
CA TRP A 42 14.62 48.63 20.27
C TRP A 42 15.38 48.05 19.07
N GLY A 43 16.13 46.96 19.27
CA GLY A 43 16.94 46.34 18.24
C GLY A 43 17.80 45.19 18.75
N PHE A 44 18.64 44.67 17.87
CA PHE A 44 19.58 43.59 18.16
C PHE A 44 20.84 43.73 17.28
N GLY A 45 21.95 43.18 17.77
CA GLY A 45 23.21 43.09 17.04
C GLY A 45 23.60 41.65 16.73
N PHE A 46 24.32 41.44 15.63
CA PHE A 46 24.91 40.17 15.23
C PHE A 46 26.13 40.41 14.34
N TYR A 47 26.94 39.38 14.06
CA TYR A 47 27.99 39.46 13.05
C TYR A 47 27.55 38.76 11.77
N LEU A 48 27.71 39.42 10.63
CA LEU A 48 27.58 38.82 9.30
C LEU A 48 28.95 38.78 8.63
N ASN A 49 29.46 37.58 8.33
CA ASN A 49 30.82 37.37 7.81
C ASN A 49 31.91 38.07 8.66
N GLY A 50 31.75 38.04 9.99
CA GLY A 50 32.67 38.69 10.93
C GLY A 50 32.55 40.21 11.03
N THR A 51 31.61 40.84 10.31
CA THR A 51 31.31 42.28 10.42
C THR A 51 30.10 42.52 11.31
N ALA A 52 30.22 43.37 12.33
CA ALA A 52 29.13 43.68 13.24
C ALA A 52 28.00 44.43 12.51
N LYS A 53 26.76 43.98 12.73
CA LYS A 53 25.51 44.56 12.25
C LYS A 53 24.63 44.88 13.44
N VAL A 54 23.97 46.03 13.38
CA VAL A 54 23.01 46.47 14.39
C VAL A 54 21.73 46.86 13.68
N ILE A 55 20.66 46.13 13.97
CA ILE A 55 19.32 46.38 13.44
C ILE A 55 18.49 46.95 14.57
N ALA A 56 18.33 48.27 14.56
CA ALA A 56 17.65 48.99 15.64
C ALA A 56 16.89 50.20 15.11
N SER A 57 15.67 50.41 15.59
CA SER A 57 14.79 51.52 15.21
C SER A 57 13.68 51.76 16.24
N ASP A 58 13.09 52.97 16.24
CA ASP A 58 11.94 53.29 17.10
C ASP A 58 10.70 52.45 16.74
N ALA A 59 10.60 51.95 15.50
CA ALA A 59 9.52 51.08 15.07
C ALA A 59 9.63 49.66 15.66
N ILE A 60 10.85 49.17 15.88
CA ILE A 60 11.09 47.89 16.57
C ILE A 60 10.69 48.00 18.04
N ASP A 61 11.04 49.11 18.69
CA ASP A 61 10.63 49.41 20.08
C ASP A 61 9.10 49.50 20.24
N ALA A 62 8.42 50.08 19.25
CA ALA A 62 6.96 50.26 19.28
C ALA A 62 6.15 49.01 18.86
N ALA A 63 6.79 47.92 18.42
CA ALA A 63 6.10 46.76 17.88
C ALA A 63 5.44 45.91 18.98
N GLN A 64 4.12 45.78 18.94
CA GLN A 64 3.36 44.98 19.90
C GLN A 64 2.94 43.59 19.37
N THR A 65 3.07 43.33 18.07
CA THR A 65 2.75 42.06 17.41
C THR A 65 3.91 41.56 16.56
N TYR A 66 3.99 40.25 16.32
CA TYR A 66 5.05 39.64 15.51
C TYR A 66 5.05 40.15 14.06
N ALA A 67 3.88 40.40 13.47
CA ALA A 67 3.77 41.01 12.14
C ALA A 67 4.35 42.44 12.13
N ALA A 68 4.02 43.26 13.13
CA ALA A 68 4.58 44.61 13.25
C ALA A 68 6.10 44.59 13.48
N LEU A 69 6.60 43.62 14.27
CA LEU A 69 8.03 43.43 14.50
C LEU A 69 8.77 43.02 13.22
N ARG A 70 8.24 42.04 12.46
CA ARG A 70 8.77 41.64 11.14
C ARG A 70 8.85 42.84 10.20
N ASP A 71 7.79 43.62 10.11
CA ASP A 71 7.71 44.76 9.19
C ASP A 71 8.69 45.87 9.60
N ALA A 72 8.82 46.15 10.91
CA ALA A 72 9.77 47.12 11.45
C ALA A 72 11.24 46.73 11.18
N ILE A 73 11.58 45.44 11.34
CA ILE A 73 12.92 44.91 11.03
C ILE A 73 13.18 44.97 9.53
N THR A 74 12.20 44.58 8.70
CA THR A 74 12.30 44.61 7.23
C THR A 74 12.56 46.03 6.73
N ALA A 75 11.78 47.00 7.21
CA ALA A 75 11.95 48.41 6.87
C ALA A 75 13.34 48.91 7.28
N ARG A 76 13.82 48.53 8.48
CA ARG A 76 15.13 48.96 8.96
C ARG A 76 16.28 48.39 8.14
N ILE A 77 16.18 47.13 7.69
CA ILE A 77 17.17 46.52 6.80
C ILE A 77 17.20 47.26 5.46
N ALA A 78 16.04 47.55 4.87
CA ALA A 78 15.95 48.27 3.60
C ALA A 78 16.56 49.68 3.67
N GLU A 79 16.36 50.40 4.78
CA GLU A 79 17.02 51.69 5.04
C GLU A 79 18.54 51.57 5.08
N LEU A 80 19.08 50.58 5.78
CA LEU A 80 20.52 50.34 5.91
C LEU A 80 21.17 49.99 4.56
N VAL A 81 20.49 49.17 3.75
CA VAL A 81 20.91 48.86 2.38
C VAL A 81 20.92 50.12 1.52
N SER A 82 19.86 50.94 1.61
CA SER A 82 19.77 52.21 0.87
C SER A 82 20.81 53.24 1.31
N ALA A 83 21.24 53.19 2.57
CA ALA A 83 22.30 54.02 3.14
C ALA A 83 23.72 53.52 2.80
N GLY A 84 23.86 52.39 2.09
CA GLY A 84 25.13 51.89 1.55
C GLY A 84 25.66 50.60 2.16
N ASP A 85 24.95 49.97 3.11
CA ASP A 85 25.34 48.66 3.66
C ASP A 85 24.85 47.51 2.76
N THR A 86 25.53 47.33 1.63
CA THR A 86 25.17 46.31 0.62
C THR A 86 25.29 44.87 1.11
N SER A 87 25.98 44.62 2.23
CA SER A 87 26.10 43.28 2.81
C SER A 87 24.79 42.73 3.38
N LEU A 88 23.78 43.58 3.57
CA LEU A 88 22.43 43.19 4.00
C LEU A 88 21.45 42.98 2.82
N ALA A 89 21.88 43.18 1.56
CA ALA A 89 20.98 43.17 0.41
C ALA A 89 20.31 41.82 0.12
N GLY A 90 20.89 40.71 0.59
CA GLY A 90 20.29 39.36 0.51
C GLY A 90 19.53 38.93 1.75
N VAL A 91 19.41 39.78 2.78
CA VAL A 91 18.74 39.44 4.03
C VAL A 91 17.24 39.70 3.92
N THR A 92 16.44 38.66 4.11
CA THR A 92 14.97 38.71 4.16
C THR A 92 14.47 38.41 5.55
N VAL A 93 13.26 38.89 5.91
CA VAL A 93 12.65 38.68 7.24
C VAL A 93 11.31 37.98 7.09
N SER A 94 11.10 36.88 7.82
CA SER A 94 9.85 36.13 7.84
C SER A 94 9.44 35.74 9.27
N LEU A 95 8.20 35.26 9.41
CA LEU A 95 7.75 34.61 10.64
C LEU A 95 8.08 33.11 10.54
N GLY A 96 8.63 32.55 11.62
CA GLY A 96 9.00 31.14 11.75
C GLY A 96 8.04 30.37 12.65
N ALA A 97 8.51 29.23 13.15
CA ALA A 97 7.74 28.36 14.04
C ALA A 97 7.33 29.05 15.34
N GLU A 98 6.21 28.56 15.91
CA GLU A 98 5.78 28.93 17.26
C GLU A 98 6.69 28.29 18.31
N PHE A 99 6.88 29.00 19.43
CA PHE A 99 7.58 28.49 20.61
C PHE A 99 6.75 28.74 21.86
N ASN A 100 6.82 27.82 22.83
CA ASN A 100 6.06 27.92 24.08
C ASN A 100 6.96 28.23 25.26
N ARG A 101 6.50 29.09 26.18
CA ARG A 101 7.19 29.44 27.43
C ARG A 101 6.20 29.51 28.58
N TYR A 102 6.65 29.15 29.77
CA TYR A 102 5.88 29.35 30.99
C TYR A 102 6.04 30.79 31.47
N ASP A 103 4.93 31.46 31.76
CA ASP A 103 4.98 32.71 32.49
C ASP A 103 5.45 32.46 33.93
N THR A 104 6.44 33.22 34.36
CA THR A 104 7.15 32.99 35.63
C THR A 104 6.33 33.37 36.87
N ASP A 105 5.28 34.18 36.71
CA ASP A 105 4.43 34.60 37.82
C ASP A 105 3.17 33.73 37.94
N THR A 106 2.54 33.39 36.81
CA THR A 106 1.26 32.65 36.78
C THR A 106 1.42 31.15 36.52
N GLY A 107 2.57 30.70 36.03
CA GLY A 107 2.80 29.31 35.61
C GLY A 107 2.04 28.91 34.34
N LYS A 108 1.37 29.86 33.67
CA LYS A 108 0.59 29.60 32.45
C LYS A 108 1.53 29.45 31.25
N LEU A 109 1.30 28.41 30.45
CA LEU A 109 1.98 28.26 29.16
C LEU A 109 1.46 29.29 28.16
N VAL A 110 2.37 30.04 27.54
CA VAL A 110 2.09 31.09 26.56
C VAL A 110 2.94 30.88 25.32
N THR A 111 2.36 31.22 24.16
CA THR A 111 2.95 30.96 22.85
C THR A 111 3.48 32.26 22.24
N GLY A 112 4.67 32.18 21.65
CA GLY A 112 5.27 33.23 20.82
C GLY A 112 5.61 32.71 19.42
N THR A 113 5.94 33.60 18.50
CA THR A 113 6.34 33.27 17.12
C THR A 113 7.77 33.73 16.89
N THR A 114 8.60 32.85 16.31
CA THR A 114 9.99 33.19 15.95
C THR A 114 10.00 34.20 14.79
N VAL A 115 10.91 35.16 14.79
CA VAL A 115 11.20 36.01 13.62
C VAL A 115 12.52 35.54 13.00
N LEU A 116 12.53 35.21 11.73
CA LEU A 116 13.68 34.66 11.01
C LEU A 116 14.28 35.72 10.09
N LEU A 117 15.59 35.94 10.19
CA LEU A 117 16.37 36.66 9.19
C LEU A 117 17.13 35.64 8.35
N THR A 118 16.92 35.64 7.03
CA THR A 118 17.56 34.69 6.10
C THR A 118 18.46 35.45 5.13
N ASP A 119 19.77 35.18 5.13
CA ASP A 119 20.69 35.67 4.10
C ASP A 119 20.78 34.67 2.96
N SER A 120 20.26 35.06 1.79
CA SER A 120 20.30 34.23 0.57
C SER A 120 21.70 34.09 -0.04
N ASN A 121 22.70 34.84 0.47
CA ASN A 121 24.10 34.69 0.09
C ASN A 121 24.87 33.75 1.04
N GLY A 122 24.26 33.33 2.15
CA GLY A 122 24.83 32.39 3.12
C GLY A 122 26.06 32.90 3.85
N GLY A 123 26.11 34.20 4.13
CA GLY A 123 27.13 34.76 5.00
C GLY A 123 27.09 34.12 6.39
N LYS A 124 28.25 33.82 6.97
CA LYS A 124 28.31 33.23 8.30
C LYS A 124 27.74 34.20 9.34
N VAL A 125 26.65 33.81 9.99
CA VAL A 125 26.06 34.58 11.08
C VAL A 125 26.59 34.08 12.42
N THR A 126 27.05 34.99 13.27
CA THR A 126 27.50 34.65 14.63
C THR A 126 27.05 35.68 15.65
N ILE A 127 26.98 35.26 16.91
CA ILE A 127 26.69 36.09 18.08
C ILE A 127 27.78 35.82 19.11
N ASP A 128 28.13 36.85 19.87
CA ASP A 128 29.07 36.79 20.98
C ASP A 128 28.56 37.61 22.17
N ALA A 129 29.39 37.74 23.21
CA ALA A 129 29.06 38.53 24.40
C ALA A 129 28.91 40.05 24.15
N ASN A 130 29.29 40.55 22.96
CA ASN A 130 29.24 41.98 22.59
C ASN A 130 28.07 42.30 21.64
N THR A 131 27.34 41.29 21.20
CA THR A 131 26.16 41.39 20.32
C THR A 131 24.92 40.81 21.03
N GLY A 132 23.76 40.77 20.36
CA GLY A 132 22.50 40.33 20.96
C GLY A 132 21.44 41.44 21.09
N TRP A 133 20.38 41.19 21.87
CA TRP A 133 19.29 42.15 22.08
C TRP A 133 19.77 43.45 22.74
N GLN A 134 19.30 44.59 22.24
CA GLN A 134 19.73 45.93 22.67
C GLN A 134 18.56 46.73 23.24
N THR A 135 18.79 47.39 24.38
CA THR A 135 17.86 48.35 24.97
C THR A 135 18.30 49.78 24.67
N LYS A 136 17.35 50.70 24.50
CA LYS A 136 17.62 52.08 24.05
C LYS A 136 18.47 52.89 25.04
N ASN A 137 18.35 52.61 26.34
CA ASN A 137 19.01 53.34 27.43
C ASN A 137 19.78 52.43 28.42
N GLY A 138 19.98 51.14 28.10
CA GLY A 138 20.67 50.20 28.99
C GLY A 138 19.86 49.75 30.22
N VAL A 139 18.57 50.07 30.28
CA VAL A 139 17.69 49.73 31.41
C VAL A 139 16.76 48.59 31.00
N VAL A 140 16.83 47.48 31.73
CA VAL A 140 15.82 46.41 31.72
C VAL A 140 15.03 46.54 33.03
N PRO A 141 13.70 46.41 33.03
CA PRO A 141 12.91 46.44 34.26
C PRO A 141 13.43 45.44 35.30
N PRO A 142 13.49 45.79 36.62
CA PRO A 142 13.98 44.88 37.67
C PRO A 142 13.20 43.58 37.83
N SER A 143 11.99 43.53 37.28
CA SER A 143 11.15 42.35 37.20
C SER A 143 10.44 42.39 35.86
N SER A 144 10.68 41.40 35.01
CA SER A 144 10.10 41.31 33.68
C SER A 144 9.78 39.85 33.34
N GLY A 145 8.58 39.57 32.83
CA GLY A 145 8.25 38.26 32.25
C GLY A 145 8.69 38.25 30.79
N LEU A 146 9.99 38.31 30.54
CA LEU A 146 10.53 38.39 29.18
C LEU A 146 11.27 37.11 28.85
N HIS A 147 10.86 36.47 27.76
CA HIS A 147 11.64 35.45 27.08
C HIS A 147 12.37 36.09 25.91
N THR A 148 13.68 35.87 25.85
CA THR A 148 14.50 36.25 24.71
C THR A 148 15.47 35.16 24.33
N LYS A 149 15.62 34.94 23.04
CA LYS A 149 16.67 34.09 22.47
C LYS A 149 17.08 34.69 21.12
N ILE A 150 18.37 34.70 20.82
CA ILE A 150 18.86 34.91 19.46
C ILE A 150 19.79 33.75 19.15
N GLU A 151 19.49 33.03 18.08
CA GLU A 151 20.22 31.82 17.73
C GLU A 151 20.63 31.88 16.25
N PRO A 152 21.94 31.90 15.95
CA PRO A 152 22.41 31.75 14.59
C PRO A 152 22.35 30.28 14.18
N PHE A 153 21.91 30.02 12.96
CA PHE A 153 22.09 28.74 12.30
C PHE A 153 23.21 28.88 11.26
N ASP A 154 24.21 28.00 11.34
CA ASP A 154 25.30 27.96 10.37
C ASP A 154 24.77 27.74 8.96
N PRO A 155 25.48 28.22 7.92
CA PRO A 155 25.05 28.04 6.54
C PRO A 155 24.88 26.56 6.21
N LEU A 156 23.69 26.17 5.76
CA LEU A 156 23.50 24.87 5.12
C LEU A 156 24.31 24.91 3.82
N VAL A 157 25.44 24.20 3.78
CA VAL A 157 26.21 24.04 2.55
C VAL A 157 25.54 22.94 1.75
N ALA A 158 24.54 23.30 0.94
CA ALA A 158 24.19 22.47 -0.19
C ALA A 158 25.33 22.59 -1.21
N VAL A 159 26.09 21.51 -1.40
CA VAL A 159 26.89 21.39 -2.63
C VAL A 159 25.91 20.87 -3.67
N ASP A 160 25.55 21.70 -4.64
CA ASP A 160 24.72 21.24 -5.76
C ASP A 160 25.42 20.01 -6.39
N LEU A 161 24.68 18.91 -6.52
CA LEU A 161 25.18 17.68 -7.14
C LEU A 161 25.69 17.96 -8.55
N VAL A 162 26.79 17.31 -8.94
CA VAL A 162 27.22 17.36 -10.34
C VAL A 162 26.08 16.83 -11.21
N THR A 163 25.46 17.72 -11.99
CA THR A 163 24.21 17.42 -12.71
C THR A 163 24.44 17.40 -14.22
N SER A 164 23.81 16.45 -14.93
CA SER A 164 23.71 16.41 -16.39
C SER A 164 22.27 16.39 -16.85
N LYS A 165 21.95 17.22 -17.84
CA LYS A 165 20.66 17.21 -18.53
C LYS A 165 20.72 16.30 -19.75
N VAL A 166 19.73 15.42 -19.89
CA VAL A 166 19.62 14.45 -20.97
C VAL A 166 18.25 14.61 -21.62
N ILE A 167 18.22 14.61 -22.95
CA ILE A 167 16.96 14.59 -23.71
C ILE A 167 16.92 13.27 -24.45
N LEU A 168 15.86 12.48 -24.22
CA LEU A 168 15.56 11.25 -24.92
C LEU A 168 14.44 11.51 -25.92
N ASP A 169 14.68 11.15 -27.17
CA ASP A 169 13.81 11.41 -28.32
C ASP A 169 13.92 10.20 -29.25
N ASP A 170 12.95 9.29 -29.15
CA ASP A 170 12.87 8.03 -29.91
C ASP A 170 14.13 7.16 -29.78
N VAL A 171 14.62 6.99 -28.53
CA VAL A 171 15.82 6.18 -28.23
C VAL A 171 15.41 4.72 -28.08
N GLY A 172 16.04 3.81 -28.83
CA GLY A 172 15.68 2.39 -28.84
C GLY A 172 14.78 2.08 -30.05
N ARG A 173 15.40 1.59 -31.13
CA ARG A 173 14.74 1.39 -32.43
C ARG A 173 13.86 0.11 -32.43
N GLY A 174 12.72 0.16 -31.75
CA GLY A 174 11.77 -0.97 -31.66
C GLY A 174 12.27 -2.16 -30.82
N SER A 175 13.35 -1.96 -30.06
CA SER A 175 13.96 -2.90 -29.09
C SER A 175 14.73 -2.05 -28.06
N ASN A 176 15.48 -2.65 -27.15
CA ASN A 176 16.26 -1.91 -26.14
C ASN A 176 17.28 -1.00 -26.84
N GLY A 177 17.27 0.29 -26.50
CA GLY A 177 18.48 1.10 -26.64
C GLY A 177 19.59 0.50 -25.78
N GLY A 178 20.85 0.73 -26.15
CA GLY A 178 21.98 0.33 -25.30
C GLY A 178 22.06 1.17 -24.02
N ASP A 179 23.25 1.20 -23.41
CA ASP A 179 23.46 1.90 -22.15
C ASP A 179 23.63 3.41 -22.33
N LEU A 180 23.06 4.19 -21.41
CA LEU A 180 23.38 5.60 -21.22
C LEU A 180 24.39 5.75 -20.08
N VAL A 181 25.65 5.98 -20.43
CA VAL A 181 26.73 6.18 -19.46
C VAL A 181 27.28 7.59 -19.58
N ILE A 182 27.16 8.41 -18.52
CA ILE A 182 27.73 9.76 -18.47
C ILE A 182 28.75 9.84 -17.33
N GLY A 183 30.01 10.09 -17.67
CA GLY A 183 31.11 10.12 -16.72
C GLY A 183 31.84 11.45 -16.61
N GLY A 184 32.69 11.54 -15.59
CA GLY A 184 33.66 12.62 -15.44
C GLY A 184 34.88 12.42 -16.35
N LEU A 185 35.60 13.49 -16.67
CA LEU A 185 36.86 13.40 -17.40
C LEU A 185 37.88 12.61 -16.55
N SER A 186 38.27 11.41 -17.00
CA SER A 186 39.39 10.67 -16.40
C SER A 186 40.71 11.30 -16.85
N VAL A 187 41.56 11.73 -15.90
CA VAL A 187 42.85 12.38 -16.19
C VAL A 187 44.06 11.44 -16.07
N GLY A 188 43.86 10.12 -16.15
CA GLY A 188 44.95 9.13 -16.20
C GLY A 188 44.65 7.81 -15.48
N THR A 189 45.63 6.92 -15.45
CA THR A 189 45.52 5.51 -14.97
C THR A 189 45.32 5.34 -13.46
N THR A 190 45.25 6.43 -12.69
CA THR A 190 44.99 6.44 -11.24
C THR A 190 43.87 7.40 -10.85
N SER A 191 43.08 7.88 -11.83
CA SER A 191 42.09 8.93 -11.60
C SER A 191 40.92 8.42 -10.76
N ASN A 192 40.75 8.98 -9.56
CA ASN A 192 39.53 8.90 -8.74
C ASN A 192 38.46 9.89 -9.24
N SER A 193 38.31 10.02 -10.57
CA SER A 193 37.42 11.03 -11.15
C SER A 193 35.99 10.72 -10.75
N LYS A 194 35.39 11.60 -9.96
CA LYS A 194 33.96 11.54 -9.65
C LYS A 194 33.18 11.72 -10.95
N GLY A 195 32.23 10.82 -11.22
CA GLY A 195 31.30 10.97 -12.31
C GLY A 195 30.25 12.03 -12.02
N VAL A 196 29.12 11.93 -12.70
CA VAL A 196 27.95 12.76 -12.50
C VAL A 196 27.13 12.16 -11.37
N GLU A 197 26.59 13.02 -10.50
CA GLU A 197 25.84 12.64 -9.30
C GLU A 197 24.33 12.75 -9.51
N ARG A 198 23.87 13.56 -10.48
CA ARG A 198 22.46 13.72 -10.81
C ARG A 198 22.20 13.75 -12.31
N PHE A 199 21.19 13.03 -12.77
CA PHE A 199 20.63 13.18 -14.12
C PHE A 199 19.26 13.85 -14.08
N GLU A 200 19.05 14.80 -14.98
CA GLU A 200 17.73 15.37 -15.27
C GLU A 200 17.36 14.97 -16.70
N ILE A 201 16.40 14.05 -16.83
CA ILE A 201 16.03 13.41 -18.09
C ILE A 201 14.69 13.97 -18.57
N GLU A 202 14.70 14.55 -19.76
CA GLU A 202 13.51 14.98 -20.49
C GLU A 202 13.20 13.94 -21.59
N VAL A 203 12.05 13.28 -21.51
CA VAL A 203 11.61 12.29 -22.50
C VAL A 203 10.57 12.92 -23.43
N ARG A 204 10.96 13.11 -24.69
CA ARG A 204 10.09 13.70 -25.71
C ARG A 204 9.24 12.64 -26.37
N ASP A 205 9.87 11.65 -26.97
CA ASP A 205 9.21 10.53 -27.64
C ASP A 205 9.62 9.21 -26.97
N ASN A 206 8.80 8.19 -27.15
CA ASN A 206 8.96 6.88 -26.50
C ASN A 206 10.41 6.40 -26.58
N SER A 207 11.00 6.09 -25.43
CA SER A 207 12.40 5.74 -25.32
C SER A 207 12.60 4.51 -24.44
N LYS A 208 13.56 3.66 -24.82
CA LYS A 208 13.94 2.44 -24.13
C LYS A 208 15.46 2.36 -24.02
N LEU A 209 15.98 2.13 -22.82
CA LEU A 209 17.40 2.01 -22.53
C LEU A 209 17.65 0.74 -21.71
N ALA A 210 18.78 0.08 -21.94
CA ALA A 210 19.18 -1.08 -21.13
C ALA A 210 19.59 -0.65 -19.70
N SER A 211 20.41 0.40 -19.59
CA SER A 211 20.82 0.94 -18.30
C SER A 211 21.07 2.46 -18.37
N ILE A 212 20.99 3.12 -17.22
CA ILE A 212 21.37 4.52 -17.03
C ILE A 212 22.34 4.61 -15.86
N SER A 213 23.59 4.95 -16.13
CA SER A 213 24.63 4.95 -15.11
C SER A 213 25.63 6.10 -15.24
N SER A 214 26.39 6.33 -14.16
CA SER A 214 27.56 7.19 -14.18
C SER A 214 28.82 6.39 -13.85
N THR A 215 29.94 6.79 -14.45
CA THR A 215 31.24 6.16 -14.18
C THR A 215 31.56 6.17 -12.69
N ASN A 216 32.15 5.08 -12.18
CA ASN A 216 32.54 4.93 -10.78
C ASN A 216 31.36 4.97 -9.79
N ASN A 217 30.19 4.47 -10.21
CA ASN A 217 28.99 4.37 -9.38
C ASN A 217 28.64 5.67 -8.64
N THR A 218 28.80 6.83 -9.30
CA THR A 218 28.58 8.13 -8.64
C THR A 218 27.17 8.67 -8.77
N LEU A 219 26.33 8.09 -9.64
CA LEU A 219 24.95 8.56 -9.84
C LEU A 219 24.15 8.35 -8.56
N ARG A 220 23.54 9.41 -8.03
CA ARG A 220 22.75 9.38 -6.78
C ARG A 220 21.29 9.71 -7.03
N GLU A 221 21.00 10.62 -7.96
CA GLU A 221 19.65 11.11 -8.21
C GLU A 221 19.33 11.12 -9.71
N VAL A 222 18.11 10.77 -10.05
CA VAL A 222 17.57 10.87 -11.40
C VAL A 222 16.20 11.52 -11.28
N LYS A 223 16.00 12.64 -11.98
CA LYS A 223 14.67 13.27 -12.17
C LYS A 223 14.24 13.06 -13.62
N ILE A 224 13.02 12.60 -13.82
CA ILE A 224 12.48 12.24 -15.13
C ILE A 224 11.20 13.05 -15.37
N VAL A 225 11.15 13.74 -16.51
CA VAL A 225 9.99 14.55 -16.93
C VAL A 225 9.69 14.34 -18.40
N ASN A 226 8.45 14.58 -18.82
CA ASN A 226 8.16 14.66 -20.25
C ASN A 226 8.61 15.99 -20.84
N GLY A 227 9.11 15.93 -22.08
CA GLY A 227 9.37 17.09 -22.92
C GLY A 227 8.37 17.21 -24.06
N LEU A 228 8.53 18.26 -24.86
CA LEU A 228 7.77 18.45 -26.08
C LEU A 228 8.08 17.32 -27.08
N THR A 229 7.10 16.44 -27.35
CA THR A 229 7.21 15.37 -28.36
C THR A 229 7.60 15.94 -29.72
N SER A 230 8.54 15.32 -30.41
CA SER A 230 8.82 15.68 -31.79
C SER A 230 7.65 15.18 -32.64
N SER A 231 6.88 16.11 -33.22
CA SER A 231 5.75 15.76 -34.07
C SER A 231 6.26 15.12 -35.38
N HIS A 232 6.53 13.82 -35.38
CA HIS A 232 6.64 13.03 -36.61
C HIS A 232 5.23 12.63 -37.05
N ASN A 233 4.50 13.60 -37.61
CA ASN A 233 3.26 13.35 -38.34
C ASN A 233 3.60 12.68 -39.69
N ILE A 234 4.10 11.44 -39.67
CA ILE A 234 4.32 10.65 -40.88
C ILE A 234 2.99 9.98 -41.22
N THR A 235 2.21 10.68 -42.04
CA THR A 235 1.07 10.12 -42.76
C THR A 235 1.56 9.20 -43.89
N ASN A 236 2.21 8.08 -43.56
CA ASN A 236 2.52 7.05 -44.54
C ASN A 236 2.27 5.65 -43.97
N ALA A 237 1.73 4.77 -44.82
CA ALA A 237 0.98 3.56 -44.51
C ALA A 237 1.72 2.40 -43.79
N TYR A 238 2.86 2.66 -43.13
CA TYR A 238 3.68 1.62 -42.49
C TYR A 238 4.21 1.95 -41.09
N SER A 239 3.83 3.06 -40.46
CA SER A 239 4.10 3.29 -39.02
C SER A 239 2.91 3.93 -38.34
N ASN A 240 2.24 3.17 -37.48
CA ASN A 240 1.03 3.56 -36.76
C ASN A 240 1.33 4.11 -35.34
N VAL A 241 2.54 4.62 -35.08
CA VAL A 241 2.85 5.19 -33.77
C VAL A 241 2.40 6.65 -33.75
N VAL A 242 1.20 6.86 -33.19
CA VAL A 242 0.68 8.20 -32.86
C VAL A 242 1.37 8.64 -31.57
N THR A 243 2.30 9.60 -31.63
CA THR A 243 2.83 10.24 -30.43
C THR A 243 1.83 11.27 -29.91
N VAL A 244 1.51 11.20 -28.61
CA VAL A 244 0.61 12.15 -27.94
C VAL A 244 1.47 13.20 -27.27
N GLU A 245 1.14 14.48 -27.49
CA GLU A 245 1.92 15.63 -27.00
C GLU A 245 2.24 15.51 -25.50
N ASN A 246 3.54 15.61 -25.15
CA ASN A 246 4.08 15.55 -23.79
C ASN A 246 3.86 14.23 -23.02
N LYS A 247 3.74 13.09 -23.72
CA LYS A 247 3.51 11.78 -23.09
C LYS A 247 4.38 10.65 -23.66
N GLY A 248 5.64 10.96 -23.98
CA GLY A 248 6.60 9.90 -24.35
C GLY A 248 6.83 8.94 -23.18
N ASN A 249 6.76 7.63 -23.43
CA ASN A 249 7.04 6.60 -22.42
C ASN A 249 8.55 6.39 -22.25
N LEU A 250 8.97 5.96 -21.06
CA LEU A 250 10.36 5.57 -20.80
C LEU A 250 10.42 4.19 -20.16
N THR A 251 11.22 3.30 -20.76
CA THR A 251 11.58 2.02 -20.16
C THR A 251 13.09 1.96 -19.92
N VAL A 252 13.52 1.61 -18.71
CA VAL A 252 14.94 1.46 -18.34
C VAL A 252 15.16 0.10 -17.68
N GLY A 253 16.04 -0.71 -18.25
CA GLY A 253 16.19 -2.12 -17.86
C GLY A 253 15.60 -3.05 -18.91
N ASN A 254 15.87 -4.35 -18.74
CA ASN A 254 15.41 -5.35 -19.70
C ASN A 254 13.91 -5.59 -19.49
N GLU A 255 13.08 -5.48 -20.51
CA GLU A 255 11.65 -5.78 -20.35
C GLU A 255 11.53 -7.25 -19.93
N VAL A 256 11.02 -7.51 -18.72
CA VAL A 256 10.78 -8.86 -18.19
C VAL A 256 9.58 -9.43 -18.94
N THR A 257 9.79 -9.81 -20.19
CA THR A 257 8.89 -10.73 -20.88
C THR A 257 9.40 -12.13 -20.56
N GLY A 258 8.59 -12.98 -19.92
CA GLY A 258 8.92 -14.33 -19.43
C GLY A 258 9.33 -15.38 -20.49
N ASP A 259 10.27 -15.02 -21.35
CA ASP A 259 10.92 -15.84 -22.38
C ASP A 259 12.41 -15.53 -22.20
N GLY A 260 13.12 -16.42 -21.51
CA GLY A 260 14.54 -16.28 -21.19
C GLY A 260 15.46 -16.35 -22.40
N THR A 261 15.44 -15.34 -23.28
CA THR A 261 16.44 -15.18 -24.35
C THR A 261 17.19 -13.87 -24.22
N ASN A 262 18.01 -13.76 -23.16
CA ASN A 262 19.02 -12.72 -23.02
C ASN A 262 19.88 -12.62 -24.29
N LEU A 263 19.87 -11.44 -24.92
CA LEU A 263 20.72 -11.13 -26.06
C LEU A 263 22.19 -11.13 -25.60
N PRO A 264 23.13 -11.64 -26.43
CA PRO A 264 24.54 -11.65 -26.07
C PRO A 264 25.09 -10.21 -25.98
N GLY A 265 25.39 -9.77 -24.76
CA GLY A 265 25.91 -8.44 -24.43
C GLY A 265 25.11 -7.66 -23.37
N GLY A 266 23.98 -8.17 -22.89
CA GLY A 266 23.27 -7.62 -21.73
C GLY A 266 23.78 -8.26 -20.45
N ASN A 267 24.58 -7.54 -19.68
CA ASN A 267 25.09 -7.99 -18.38
C ASN A 267 24.55 -7.15 -17.20
N ASP A 268 23.49 -6.37 -17.43
CA ASP A 268 22.90 -5.53 -16.40
C ASP A 268 21.40 -5.88 -16.36
N GLU A 269 20.99 -6.79 -15.47
CA GLU A 269 19.58 -7.10 -15.21
C GLU A 269 18.81 -5.85 -14.72
N ASN A 270 19.53 -4.89 -14.13
CA ASN A 270 18.96 -3.71 -13.51
C ASN A 270 19.22 -2.43 -14.33
N GLY A 271 18.16 -1.66 -14.60
CA GLY A 271 18.21 -0.40 -15.34
C GLY A 271 18.91 0.73 -14.58
N PHE A 272 18.83 0.71 -13.25
CA PHE A 272 19.55 1.58 -12.32
C PHE A 272 20.25 0.76 -11.24
N THR A 273 21.39 1.23 -10.73
CA THR A 273 22.13 0.54 -9.67
C THR A 273 22.63 1.56 -8.65
N ASP A 274 22.36 1.28 -7.37
CA ASP A 274 22.73 2.09 -6.20
C ASP A 274 22.34 3.58 -6.32
N VAL A 275 21.22 3.88 -6.96
CA VAL A 275 20.67 5.24 -7.06
C VAL A 275 19.74 5.44 -5.86
N ARG A 276 19.85 6.57 -5.15
CA ARG A 276 18.97 6.82 -3.99
C ARG A 276 17.65 7.48 -4.36
N LEU A 277 17.59 8.25 -5.45
CA LEU A 277 16.38 8.95 -5.85
C LEU A 277 16.12 8.71 -7.33
N ILE A 278 14.97 8.12 -7.64
CA ILE A 278 14.42 8.04 -8.98
C ILE A 278 13.05 8.73 -8.91
N ASP A 279 12.99 9.97 -9.39
CA ASP A 279 11.82 10.84 -9.27
C ASP A 279 11.13 10.96 -10.64
N GLY A 280 10.04 10.19 -10.80
CA GLY A 280 9.11 10.25 -11.93
C GLY A 280 7.84 11.05 -11.64
N THR A 281 7.72 11.75 -10.50
CA THR A 281 6.44 12.32 -10.03
C THR A 281 5.80 13.34 -10.98
N GLU A 282 6.61 14.00 -11.82
CA GLU A 282 6.17 14.95 -12.85
C GLU A 282 6.05 14.30 -14.26
N PHE A 283 6.24 12.98 -14.37
CA PHE A 283 6.16 12.22 -15.60
C PHE A 283 4.71 11.85 -15.94
N ALA A 284 4.29 12.13 -17.17
CA ALA A 284 2.93 11.91 -17.65
C ALA A 284 2.81 10.70 -18.62
N GLY A 285 3.92 10.28 -19.22
CA GLY A 285 4.01 9.01 -19.96
C GLY A 285 4.15 7.82 -19.00
N LYS A 286 4.12 6.60 -19.53
CA LYS A 286 4.42 5.39 -18.75
C LYS A 286 5.92 5.31 -18.47
N LEU A 287 6.29 5.25 -17.20
CA LEU A 287 7.63 4.98 -16.69
C LEU A 287 7.72 3.51 -16.28
N SER A 288 8.74 2.80 -16.77
CA SER A 288 9.01 1.43 -16.36
C SER A 288 10.49 1.26 -16.10
N PHE A 289 10.87 0.85 -14.89
CA PHE A 289 12.28 0.62 -14.59
C PHE A 289 12.54 -0.52 -13.61
N GLN A 290 13.72 -1.12 -13.78
CA GLN A 290 14.34 -1.99 -12.79
C GLN A 290 15.47 -1.25 -12.09
N ALA A 291 15.57 -1.43 -10.77
CA ALA A 291 16.63 -0.87 -9.96
C ALA A 291 17.18 -1.92 -8.98
N ALA A 292 18.48 -1.85 -8.69
CA ALA A 292 19.08 -2.63 -7.62
C ALA A 292 19.81 -1.73 -6.61
N ILE A 293 19.61 -2.03 -5.34
CA ILE A 293 20.37 -1.49 -4.22
C ILE A 293 21.29 -2.61 -3.74
N THR A 294 22.56 -2.53 -4.08
CA THR A 294 23.54 -3.57 -3.81
C THR A 294 24.35 -3.27 -2.55
N SER A 295 25.17 -4.21 -2.09
CA SER A 295 26.12 -4.00 -0.99
C SER A 295 27.10 -2.83 -1.21
N ASP A 296 27.35 -2.40 -2.46
CA ASP A 296 28.16 -1.21 -2.76
C ASP A 296 27.51 0.09 -2.25
N SER A 297 26.18 0.09 -2.03
CA SER A 297 25.45 1.21 -1.43
C SER A 297 25.91 1.52 -0.01
N VAL A 298 26.43 0.52 0.74
CA VAL A 298 27.01 0.75 2.07
C VAL A 298 28.15 1.75 1.99
N ALA A 299 29.15 1.51 1.13
CA ALA A 299 30.31 2.39 1.02
C ALA A 299 29.98 3.76 0.39
N LYS A 300 28.92 3.81 -0.42
CA LYS A 300 28.50 5.00 -1.15
C LYS A 300 27.66 5.96 -0.32
N TYR A 301 26.81 5.43 0.56
CA TYR A 301 25.83 6.19 1.31
C TYR A 301 26.07 6.13 2.81
N LEU A 302 26.32 4.96 3.39
CA LEU A 302 26.45 4.80 4.83
C LEU A 302 27.87 5.16 5.29
N ASN A 303 28.01 6.17 6.13
CA ASN A 303 29.29 6.50 6.73
C ASN A 303 29.55 5.54 7.90
N LEU A 304 30.77 5.01 7.99
CA LEU A 304 31.12 4.12 9.09
C LEU A 304 31.36 4.88 10.40
N VAL A 305 31.33 6.22 10.37
CA VAL A 305 31.64 7.12 11.50
C VAL A 305 30.57 8.21 11.61
N ASP A 306 29.63 8.04 12.54
CA ASP A 306 28.71 9.10 12.94
C ASP A 306 29.49 10.24 13.60
N THR A 307 29.38 11.40 12.97
CA THR A 307 29.95 12.66 13.47
C THR A 307 28.86 13.70 13.74
N ALA A 308 27.59 13.33 13.53
CA ALA A 308 26.45 14.16 13.79
C ALA A 308 26.13 14.14 15.29
N SER A 309 25.73 15.31 15.82
CA SER A 309 25.28 15.40 17.21
C SER A 309 23.84 14.89 17.41
N ASN A 310 23.09 14.75 16.31
CA ASN A 310 21.79 14.14 16.25
C ASN A 310 21.88 12.90 15.34
N PRO A 311 21.68 11.68 15.88
CA PRO A 311 21.72 10.44 15.11
C PRO A 311 20.74 10.36 13.94
N SER A 312 19.72 11.23 13.87
CA SER A 312 18.76 11.27 12.76
C SER A 312 19.14 12.25 11.65
N ALA A 313 20.22 13.02 11.82
CA ALA A 313 20.58 14.12 10.91
C ALA A 313 21.30 13.66 9.63
N ASP A 314 21.71 12.40 9.60
CA ASP A 314 22.50 11.80 8.54
C ASP A 314 21.76 10.62 7.85
N ASN A 315 20.57 10.25 8.30
CA ASN A 315 19.67 9.25 7.69
C ASN A 315 19.53 9.39 6.16
N ILE A 316 19.50 8.26 5.46
CA ILE A 316 19.50 8.20 4.00
C ILE A 316 18.25 7.47 3.51
N ALA A 317 17.38 8.25 2.88
CA ALA A 317 16.21 7.74 2.18
C ALA A 317 16.55 7.36 0.74
N PHE A 318 16.09 6.17 0.35
CA PHE A 318 15.94 5.75 -1.02
C PHE A 318 14.46 5.91 -1.40
N VAL A 319 14.18 6.71 -2.43
CA VAL A 319 12.81 7.02 -2.85
C VAL A 319 12.71 6.85 -4.34
N TYR A 320 11.90 5.88 -4.76
CA TYR A 320 11.59 5.63 -6.16
C TYR A 320 10.12 5.93 -6.41
N SER A 321 9.84 6.75 -7.40
CA SER A 321 8.49 7.21 -7.70
C SER A 321 8.18 7.08 -9.19
N GLY A 322 7.00 6.54 -9.49
CA GLY A 322 6.32 6.72 -10.77
C GLY A 322 5.74 8.12 -10.89
N GLY A 323 4.89 8.29 -11.90
CA GLY A 323 4.23 9.51 -12.31
C GLY A 323 2.71 9.37 -12.27
N ALA A 324 2.03 9.88 -13.31
CA ALA A 324 0.57 9.94 -13.37
C ALA A 324 -0.05 8.95 -14.38
N ASN A 325 0.68 7.89 -14.75
CA ASN A 325 0.27 6.88 -15.73
C ASN A 325 0.53 5.48 -15.17
N ASP A 326 0.10 4.44 -15.88
CA ASP A 326 0.27 3.04 -15.44
C ASP A 326 1.76 2.62 -15.49
N ASP A 327 2.48 2.78 -14.38
CA ASP A 327 3.92 2.63 -14.29
C ASP A 327 4.36 1.23 -13.82
N SER A 328 5.65 0.96 -13.93
CA SER A 328 6.22 -0.31 -13.46
C SER A 328 7.55 -0.07 -12.74
N ILE A 329 7.60 -0.49 -11.48
CA ILE A 329 8.74 -0.30 -10.59
C ILE A 329 9.17 -1.68 -10.11
N THR A 330 10.36 -2.13 -10.48
CA THR A 330 10.95 -3.37 -9.96
C THR A 330 12.23 -3.04 -9.21
N VAL A 331 12.33 -3.51 -7.97
CA VAL A 331 13.46 -3.16 -7.11
C VAL A 331 13.98 -4.38 -6.38
N ASP A 332 15.29 -4.59 -6.49
CA ASP A 332 16.01 -5.58 -5.73
C ASP A 332 16.88 -4.91 -4.67
N ILE A 333 16.75 -5.33 -3.41
CA ILE A 333 17.46 -4.75 -2.27
C ILE A 333 18.36 -5.81 -1.64
N ASP A 334 19.65 -5.51 -1.49
CA ASP A 334 20.58 -6.36 -0.76
C ASP A 334 20.17 -6.48 0.72
N SER A 335 20.08 -7.71 1.22
CA SER A 335 19.69 -8.00 2.61
C SER A 335 20.61 -7.38 3.67
N GLU A 336 21.93 -7.25 3.43
CA GLU A 336 22.83 -6.59 4.39
C GLU A 336 22.53 -5.09 4.47
N PHE A 337 22.12 -4.49 3.35
CA PHE A 337 21.71 -3.09 3.31
C PHE A 337 20.36 -2.86 3.98
N ALA A 338 19.38 -3.75 3.74
CA ALA A 338 18.07 -3.71 4.39
C ALA A 338 18.17 -3.82 5.92
N ALA A 339 19.08 -4.68 6.40
CA ALA A 339 19.38 -4.91 7.82
C ALA A 339 20.34 -3.89 8.46
N SER A 340 20.71 -2.83 7.74
CA SER A 340 21.78 -1.92 8.20
C SER A 340 21.46 -1.13 9.48
N ARG A 341 20.18 -1.03 9.86
CA ARG A 341 19.76 -0.50 11.17
C ARG A 341 19.77 -1.68 12.18
N GLY A 342 20.33 -1.48 13.38
CA GLY A 342 20.38 -2.50 14.43
C GLY A 342 21.75 -3.13 14.74
N THR A 343 22.61 -3.38 13.75
CA THR A 343 23.97 -3.94 14.01
C THR A 343 25.04 -2.91 14.35
N LEU A 344 24.76 -1.62 14.13
CA LEU A 344 25.76 -0.56 14.13
C LEU A 344 25.24 0.70 14.84
N SER A 345 25.23 0.70 16.17
CA SER A 345 24.85 1.87 16.98
C SER A 345 25.70 3.11 16.59
N GLY A 346 25.03 4.22 16.23
CA GLY A 346 25.65 5.49 15.80
C GLY A 346 26.03 5.51 14.31
N ARG A 347 25.05 5.36 13.41
CA ARG A 347 25.19 5.46 11.94
C ARG A 347 23.90 5.99 11.30
N GLU A 348 24.00 6.45 10.06
CA GLU A 348 22.88 6.85 9.20
C GLU A 348 21.83 5.74 9.08
N ASP A 349 20.55 6.03 9.34
CA ASP A 349 19.47 5.06 9.11
C ASP A 349 19.10 4.99 7.61
N PHE A 350 19.13 3.78 7.02
CA PHE A 350 18.54 3.49 5.71
C PHE A 350 17.02 3.39 5.80
N SER A 351 16.32 4.02 4.87
CA SER A 351 14.91 3.76 4.57
C SER A 351 14.67 3.65 3.07
N PHE A 352 13.72 2.83 2.66
CA PHE A 352 13.29 2.70 1.28
C PHE A 352 11.79 2.97 1.13
N THR A 353 11.43 3.64 0.04
CA THR A 353 10.03 3.85 -0.34
C THR A 353 9.88 3.75 -1.86
N ALA A 354 9.00 2.87 -2.31
CA ALA A 354 8.46 2.88 -3.66
C ALA A 354 7.09 3.58 -3.66
N ASN A 355 6.84 4.45 -4.64
CA ASN A 355 5.55 5.11 -4.85
C ASN A 355 5.11 4.90 -6.30
N GLY A 356 3.96 4.27 -6.52
CA GLY A 356 3.36 4.16 -7.86
C GLY A 356 2.98 5.54 -8.38
N GLY A 357 2.08 6.21 -7.67
CA GLY A 357 1.63 7.55 -8.02
C GLY A 357 0.16 7.54 -8.37
N ALA A 358 -0.19 7.99 -9.57
CA ALA A 358 -1.54 7.83 -10.10
C ALA A 358 -1.49 6.98 -11.36
N GLY A 359 -2.46 6.10 -11.57
CA GLY A 359 -2.43 5.11 -12.64
C GLY A 359 -2.52 3.71 -12.06
N ASN A 360 -2.66 2.69 -12.92
CA ASN A 360 -2.61 1.30 -12.47
C ASN A 360 -1.16 0.83 -12.48
N ASP A 361 -0.50 0.94 -11.33
CA ASP A 361 0.95 0.72 -11.20
C ASP A 361 1.27 -0.73 -10.88
N SER A 362 2.40 -1.23 -11.40
CA SER A 362 2.93 -2.56 -11.07
C SER A 362 4.23 -2.40 -10.30
N ILE A 363 4.20 -2.65 -9.00
CA ILE A 363 5.32 -2.50 -8.09
C ILE A 363 5.76 -3.88 -7.60
N THR A 364 7.02 -4.24 -7.84
CA THR A 364 7.64 -5.46 -7.32
C THR A 364 8.89 -5.10 -6.56
N VAL A 365 8.97 -5.50 -5.30
CA VAL A 365 10.16 -5.27 -4.47
C VAL A 365 10.61 -6.59 -3.86
N SER A 366 11.90 -6.89 -3.94
CA SER A 366 12.50 -8.08 -3.36
C SER A 366 13.68 -7.72 -2.45
N VAL A 367 13.89 -8.50 -1.39
CA VAL A 367 15.15 -8.48 -0.64
C VAL A 367 15.98 -9.69 -1.07
N GLN A 368 17.08 -9.42 -1.76
CA GLN A 368 17.99 -10.45 -2.27
C GLN A 368 18.77 -11.14 -1.14
N ASN A 369 18.96 -12.45 -1.32
CA ASN A 369 19.49 -13.43 -0.34
C ASN A 369 18.48 -13.85 0.77
N PRO A 370 17.30 -14.38 0.40
CA PRO A 370 16.18 -14.64 1.31
C PRO A 370 16.31 -15.92 2.16
N LEU A 371 17.40 -16.69 2.04
CA LEU A 371 17.63 -17.81 2.96
C LEU A 371 18.08 -17.23 4.29
N GLY A 372 17.13 -17.07 5.22
CA GLY A 372 17.27 -16.48 6.55
C GLY A 372 18.62 -16.76 7.22
N SER A 373 19.60 -15.90 6.94
CA SER A 373 20.72 -15.73 7.86
C SER A 373 20.11 -14.98 9.05
N PRO A 374 19.99 -15.63 10.22
CA PRO A 374 19.00 -15.26 11.23
C PRO A 374 19.14 -13.85 11.78
N ASN A 375 20.27 -13.18 11.57
CA ASN A 375 20.48 -11.84 12.08
C ASN A 375 19.88 -10.76 11.17
N TRP A 376 20.01 -10.87 9.84
CA TRP A 376 19.61 -9.75 8.96
C TRP A 376 18.10 -9.52 8.99
N TYR A 377 17.31 -10.59 8.97
CA TYR A 377 15.85 -10.50 8.97
C TYR A 377 15.35 -9.92 10.29
N LEU A 378 15.83 -10.42 11.44
CA LEU A 378 15.49 -9.88 12.76
C LEU A 378 15.87 -8.40 12.89
N ASP A 379 17.01 -8.00 12.34
CA ASP A 379 17.41 -6.60 12.29
C ASP A 379 16.44 -5.80 11.41
N GLN A 380 16.14 -6.26 10.19
CA GLN A 380 15.21 -5.60 9.27
C GLN A 380 13.78 -5.45 9.84
N LYS A 381 13.24 -6.49 10.46
CA LYS A 381 11.97 -6.48 11.21
C LYS A 381 11.95 -5.41 12.29
N ALA A 382 13.03 -5.32 13.09
CA ALA A 382 13.16 -4.29 14.12
C ALA A 382 13.27 -2.86 13.54
N ASN A 383 13.72 -2.73 12.29
CA ASN A 383 13.92 -1.45 11.63
C ASN A 383 12.63 -0.87 11.06
N ALA A 384 11.76 -1.72 10.50
CA ALA A 384 10.54 -1.30 9.80
C ALA A 384 10.83 -0.17 8.78
N ASN A 385 11.81 -0.39 7.91
CA ASN A 385 12.41 0.64 7.06
C ASN A 385 12.12 0.50 5.56
N LEU A 386 11.27 -0.46 5.16
CA LEU A 386 10.85 -0.67 3.78
C LEU A 386 9.37 -0.35 3.65
N ALA A 387 9.01 0.52 2.70
CA ALA A 387 7.64 0.91 2.45
C ALA A 387 7.29 0.88 0.95
N ILE A 388 6.04 0.56 0.65
CA ILE A 388 5.47 0.58 -0.71
C ILE A 388 4.13 1.30 -0.66
N ASN A 389 3.96 2.29 -1.54
CA ASN A 389 2.69 2.99 -1.74
C ASN A 389 2.24 2.76 -3.20
N GLY A 390 1.05 2.19 -3.42
CA GLY A 390 0.44 2.12 -4.75
C GLY A 390 0.04 3.51 -5.20
N GLY A 391 -0.99 4.08 -4.55
CA GLY A 391 -1.44 5.44 -4.77
C GLY A 391 -2.88 5.51 -5.24
N GLU A 392 -3.15 6.24 -6.33
CA GLU A 392 -4.47 6.27 -6.98
C GLU A 392 -4.49 5.35 -8.20
N GLY A 393 -5.46 4.45 -8.31
CA GLY A 393 -5.60 3.51 -9.42
C GLY A 393 -5.64 2.08 -8.93
N ASN A 394 -5.77 1.12 -9.84
CA ASN A 394 -5.81 -0.30 -9.49
C ASN A 394 -4.39 -0.86 -9.54
N ASP A 395 -3.70 -0.85 -8.40
CA ASP A 395 -2.29 -1.17 -8.30
C ASP A 395 -2.05 -2.67 -8.08
N LYS A 396 -0.94 -3.17 -8.62
CA LYS A 396 -0.43 -4.50 -8.33
C LYS A 396 0.87 -4.38 -7.55
N ILE A 397 0.87 -4.79 -6.30
CA ILE A 397 2.02 -4.81 -5.42
C ILE A 397 2.45 -6.25 -5.16
N VAL A 398 3.74 -6.53 -5.32
CA VAL A 398 4.32 -7.86 -5.07
C VAL A 398 5.57 -7.68 -4.21
N THR A 399 5.61 -8.37 -3.08
CA THR A 399 6.84 -8.55 -2.29
C THR A 399 7.34 -9.97 -2.48
N LEU A 400 8.62 -10.14 -2.82
CA LEU A 400 9.20 -11.45 -3.09
C LEU A 400 10.31 -11.77 -2.08
N GLY A 401 10.29 -13.01 -1.57
CA GLY A 401 11.25 -13.46 -0.58
C GLY A 401 11.01 -12.85 0.79
N SER A 402 11.97 -13.05 1.69
CA SER A 402 11.84 -12.61 3.08
C SER A 402 11.99 -11.10 3.23
N GLY A 403 11.39 -10.56 4.28
CA GLY A 403 11.51 -9.16 4.68
C GLY A 403 10.15 -8.50 4.87
N ASP A 404 10.11 -7.56 5.82
CA ASP A 404 8.86 -6.94 6.24
C ASP A 404 8.68 -5.58 5.57
N PHE A 405 7.52 -5.39 4.95
CA PHE A 405 7.15 -4.17 4.27
C PHE A 405 5.93 -3.52 4.94
N VAL A 406 5.96 -2.20 5.01
CA VAL A 406 4.75 -1.40 5.24
C VAL A 406 4.15 -1.09 3.87
N ILE A 407 3.01 -1.70 3.58
CA ILE A 407 2.31 -1.61 2.29
C ILE A 407 1.05 -0.76 2.49
N ASN A 408 0.90 0.24 1.63
CA ASN A 408 -0.34 1.01 1.47
C ASN A 408 -0.75 0.94 0.00
N ALA A 409 -1.74 0.13 -0.33
CA ALA A 409 -2.16 -0.07 -1.71
C ALA A 409 -2.82 1.20 -2.25
N GLY A 410 -3.79 1.76 -1.52
CA GLY A 410 -4.22 3.15 -1.69
C GLY A 410 -5.69 3.24 -2.07
N ALA A 411 -6.00 3.78 -3.24
CA ALA A 411 -7.37 3.95 -3.70
C ALA A 411 -7.54 3.39 -5.11
N GLY A 412 -8.51 2.52 -5.29
CA GLY A 412 -8.74 1.71 -6.48
C GLY A 412 -8.84 0.25 -6.06
N ASN A 413 -9.10 -0.63 -7.01
CA ASN A 413 -9.19 -2.07 -6.74
C ASN A 413 -7.80 -2.69 -6.88
N ASP A 414 -7.10 -2.77 -5.75
CA ASP A 414 -5.70 -3.14 -5.67
C ASP A 414 -5.50 -4.65 -5.50
N VAL A 415 -4.30 -5.12 -5.84
CA VAL A 415 -3.88 -6.50 -5.67
C VAL A 415 -2.52 -6.55 -5.01
N VAL A 416 -2.45 -7.10 -3.81
CA VAL A 416 -1.21 -7.27 -3.03
C VAL A 416 -0.88 -8.75 -2.94
N PHE A 417 0.34 -9.14 -3.33
CA PHE A 417 0.90 -10.47 -3.10
C PHE A 417 2.07 -10.36 -2.12
N THR A 418 1.98 -11.07 -1.01
CA THR A 418 3.08 -11.18 -0.06
C THR A 418 3.67 -12.56 -0.13
N ASP A 419 4.95 -12.63 -0.47
CA ASP A 419 5.63 -13.86 -0.82
C ASP A 419 5.05 -14.51 -2.10
N GLY A 420 5.87 -15.33 -2.74
CA GLY A 420 5.59 -16.01 -4.00
C GLY A 420 6.76 -16.95 -4.34
N THR A 421 7.44 -17.45 -3.31
CA THR A 421 8.67 -18.24 -3.43
C THR A 421 8.40 -19.73 -3.60
N GLY A 422 7.15 -20.16 -3.37
CA GLY A 422 6.71 -21.53 -3.62
C GLY A 422 6.40 -21.82 -5.09
N ASP A 423 6.00 -23.07 -5.37
CA ASP A 423 5.61 -23.51 -6.71
C ASP A 423 4.10 -23.38 -6.90
N THR A 424 3.65 -23.12 -8.13
CA THR A 424 2.21 -23.00 -8.45
C THR A 424 1.61 -24.30 -8.95
N ALA A 425 0.32 -24.49 -8.72
CA ALA A 425 -0.43 -25.68 -9.12
C ALA A 425 -1.12 -25.57 -10.48
N VAL A 426 -1.51 -26.71 -11.07
CA VAL A 426 -2.22 -26.78 -12.36
C VAL A 426 -3.31 -27.85 -12.36
N TRP A 427 -4.54 -27.46 -12.70
CA TRP A 427 -5.69 -28.33 -12.98
C TRP A 427 -5.92 -28.54 -14.47
N VAL A 428 -6.41 -29.72 -14.82
CA VAL A 428 -6.78 -30.08 -16.19
C VAL A 428 -8.24 -30.47 -16.26
N VAL A 429 -8.93 -29.94 -17.27
CA VAL A 429 -10.34 -30.24 -17.53
C VAL A 429 -10.46 -30.97 -18.86
N SER A 430 -11.31 -32.02 -18.88
CA SER A 430 -11.63 -32.78 -20.09
C SER A 430 -10.42 -33.45 -20.77
N SER A 431 -9.38 -33.77 -20.02
CA SER A 431 -8.27 -34.61 -20.49
C SER A 431 -8.48 -36.07 -20.07
N VAL A 432 -7.71 -36.99 -20.67
CA VAL A 432 -7.61 -38.40 -20.23
C VAL A 432 -6.27 -38.71 -19.54
N ASN A 433 -5.41 -37.70 -19.44
CA ASN A 433 -4.09 -37.74 -18.81
C ASN A 433 -3.79 -36.40 -18.13
N ALA A 434 -2.78 -36.40 -17.25
CA ALA A 434 -2.32 -35.24 -16.49
C ALA A 434 -0.97 -34.68 -16.98
N ASP A 435 -0.44 -35.16 -18.11
CA ASP A 435 0.79 -34.61 -18.68
C ASP A 435 0.48 -33.29 -19.40
N VAL A 436 0.73 -32.18 -18.72
CA VAL A 436 0.45 -30.82 -19.19
C VAL A 436 1.22 -30.46 -20.48
N ASN A 437 2.29 -31.18 -20.80
CA ASN A 437 3.05 -30.97 -22.05
C ASN A 437 2.52 -31.80 -23.23
N ASP A 438 1.70 -32.82 -22.98
CA ASP A 438 1.11 -33.70 -24.00
C ASP A 438 -0.33 -34.10 -23.63
N LEU A 439 -1.20 -33.09 -23.46
CA LEU A 439 -2.59 -33.32 -23.09
C LEU A 439 -3.38 -34.02 -24.21
N LEU A 440 -4.15 -35.03 -23.81
CA LEU A 440 -5.05 -35.78 -24.67
C LEU A 440 -6.49 -35.51 -24.25
N GLY A 441 -7.30 -34.99 -25.17
CA GLY A 441 -8.71 -34.69 -24.89
C GLY A 441 -9.60 -35.92 -24.73
N ASN A 442 -10.60 -35.82 -23.85
CA ASN A 442 -11.61 -36.85 -23.64
C ASN A 442 -12.72 -36.76 -24.70
N ALA A 443 -12.77 -37.76 -25.59
CA ALA A 443 -13.74 -37.80 -26.68
C ALA A 443 -15.20 -37.84 -26.22
N ALA A 444 -15.49 -38.35 -25.01
CA ALA A 444 -16.86 -38.39 -24.48
C ALA A 444 -17.43 -36.99 -24.23
N HIS A 445 -16.58 -36.02 -23.90
CA HIS A 445 -16.97 -34.66 -23.51
C HIS A 445 -17.30 -33.77 -24.73
N ASN A 446 -17.05 -34.27 -25.94
CA ASN A 446 -17.40 -33.61 -27.19
C ASN A 446 -18.86 -33.83 -27.61
N SER A 447 -19.60 -34.70 -26.92
CA SER A 447 -21.00 -34.98 -27.22
C SER A 447 -21.90 -33.88 -26.67
N ASN A 448 -22.91 -33.49 -27.45
CA ASN A 448 -23.84 -32.44 -27.02
C ASN A 448 -24.81 -32.93 -25.94
N VAL A 449 -25.05 -32.08 -24.96
CA VAL A 449 -26.01 -32.22 -23.85
C VAL A 449 -26.99 -31.06 -23.92
N PHE A 450 -28.27 -31.30 -23.61
CA PHE A 450 -29.27 -30.23 -23.56
C PHE A 450 -29.22 -29.53 -22.20
N LEU A 451 -28.92 -28.24 -22.17
CA LEU A 451 -28.94 -27.39 -20.98
C LEU A 451 -29.89 -26.20 -21.18
N TYR A 452 -30.79 -26.00 -20.23
CA TYR A 452 -31.67 -24.82 -20.18
C TYR A 452 -31.39 -24.02 -18.92
N ASN A 453 -31.26 -22.70 -19.06
CA ASN A 453 -30.78 -21.79 -18.00
C ASN A 453 -29.51 -22.33 -17.32
N GLY A 454 -28.55 -22.78 -18.15
CA GLY A 454 -27.30 -23.37 -17.67
C GLY A 454 -26.47 -22.37 -16.89
N LYS A 455 -26.05 -22.75 -15.68
CA LYS A 455 -25.15 -22.01 -14.80
C LYS A 455 -23.89 -22.81 -14.57
N LEU A 456 -22.75 -22.13 -14.47
CA LEU A 456 -21.48 -22.70 -14.08
C LEU A 456 -20.96 -21.93 -12.88
N THR A 457 -20.57 -22.65 -11.83
CA THR A 457 -19.96 -22.11 -10.62
C THR A 457 -18.55 -22.67 -10.51
N VAL A 458 -17.58 -21.80 -10.30
CA VAL A 458 -16.20 -22.15 -9.92
C VAL A 458 -16.01 -21.73 -8.47
N THR A 459 -15.50 -22.62 -7.63
CA THR A 459 -15.10 -22.35 -6.24
C THR A 459 -13.63 -22.76 -6.08
N PHE A 460 -12.81 -21.89 -5.50
CA PHE A 460 -11.39 -22.13 -5.25
C PHE A 460 -11.04 -21.88 -3.78
N SER A 461 -10.56 -22.90 -3.06
CA SER A 461 -10.19 -22.80 -1.63
C SER A 461 -8.71 -22.51 -1.38
N GLY A 462 -7.84 -22.47 -2.39
CA GLY A 462 -6.41 -22.21 -2.16
C GLY A 462 -5.61 -23.46 -1.79
N ALA A 463 -4.51 -23.28 -1.05
CA ALA A 463 -3.55 -24.34 -0.70
C ALA A 463 -3.98 -25.12 0.54
N SER A 464 -4.83 -26.14 0.39
CA SER A 464 -5.31 -26.89 1.56
C SER A 464 -4.32 -27.92 2.12
N VAL A 465 -3.26 -28.26 1.38
CA VAL A 465 -2.32 -29.26 1.88
C VAL A 465 -1.45 -28.63 2.96
N ASP A 466 -1.28 -29.37 4.06
CA ASP A 466 -0.55 -28.92 5.24
C ASP A 466 -1.05 -27.56 5.80
N ASP A 467 -2.32 -27.20 5.59
CA ASP A 467 -2.96 -26.01 6.19
C ASP A 467 -2.33 -24.66 5.74
N ALA A 468 -1.67 -24.67 4.57
CA ALA A 468 -0.98 -23.50 4.00
C ALA A 468 -1.92 -22.38 3.52
N GLY A 469 -3.19 -22.69 3.26
CA GLY A 469 -4.25 -21.76 2.91
C GLY A 469 -4.89 -21.08 4.13
N GLY A 470 -4.43 -21.41 5.34
CA GLY A 470 -4.96 -20.87 6.58
C GLY A 470 -6.43 -21.25 6.76
N VAL A 471 -7.31 -20.26 6.91
CA VAL A 471 -8.73 -20.50 7.20
C VAL A 471 -9.46 -21.31 6.13
N THR A 472 -9.00 -21.29 4.87
CA THR A 472 -9.61 -22.08 3.79
C THR A 472 -9.11 -23.53 3.73
N ASP A 473 -8.60 -24.08 4.84
CA ASP A 473 -8.18 -25.48 4.93
C ASP A 473 -9.30 -26.45 4.49
N GLY A 474 -8.92 -27.39 3.62
CA GLY A 474 -9.82 -28.37 3.03
C GLY A 474 -10.39 -28.06 1.63
N PRO A 475 -11.36 -28.88 1.18
CA PRO A 475 -11.84 -28.86 -0.19
C PRO A 475 -12.71 -27.64 -0.49
N ALA A 476 -12.72 -27.20 -1.74
CA ALA A 476 -13.61 -26.13 -2.20
C ALA A 476 -15.10 -26.53 -2.06
N VAL A 477 -15.85 -25.76 -1.28
CA VAL A 477 -17.29 -25.94 -1.04
C VAL A 477 -17.98 -24.60 -1.26
N ALA A 478 -18.89 -24.55 -2.25
CA ALA A 478 -19.61 -23.32 -2.58
C ALA A 478 -20.36 -22.74 -1.36
N LEU A 479 -20.17 -21.44 -1.13
CA LEU A 479 -20.72 -20.64 -0.02
C LEU A 479 -20.23 -21.04 1.38
N ASP A 480 -19.20 -21.89 1.47
CA ASP A 480 -18.74 -22.51 2.73
C ASP A 480 -17.21 -22.37 2.84
N ASN A 481 -16.46 -22.95 1.89
CA ASN A 481 -15.01 -22.81 1.83
C ASN A 481 -14.55 -22.45 0.40
N GLY A 482 -13.99 -21.25 0.27
CA GLY A 482 -13.28 -20.73 -0.89
C GLY A 482 -14.04 -19.65 -1.67
N PHE A 483 -13.33 -19.02 -2.60
CA PHE A 483 -13.84 -17.93 -3.41
C PHE A 483 -14.63 -18.44 -4.61
N GLU A 484 -15.88 -17.98 -4.76
CA GLU A 484 -16.77 -18.47 -5.82
C GLU A 484 -17.16 -17.44 -6.88
N VAL A 485 -17.39 -17.93 -8.09
CA VAL A 485 -17.98 -17.16 -9.19
C VAL A 485 -18.98 -18.00 -9.95
N THR A 486 -20.20 -17.47 -10.12
CA THR A 486 -21.25 -18.12 -10.91
C THR A 486 -21.53 -17.34 -12.20
N VAL A 487 -21.40 -17.99 -13.35
CA VAL A 487 -21.67 -17.43 -14.68
C VAL A 487 -22.77 -18.20 -15.42
N ASN A 488 -23.30 -17.59 -16.49
CA ASN A 488 -24.17 -18.31 -17.43
C ASN A 488 -23.33 -19.14 -18.40
N ILE A 489 -23.78 -20.36 -18.70
CA ILE A 489 -23.21 -21.14 -19.80
C ILE A 489 -23.80 -20.60 -21.12
N PRO A 490 -22.99 -20.30 -22.14
CA PRO A 490 -23.48 -19.74 -23.40
C PRO A 490 -24.17 -20.81 -24.27
N THR A 491 -25.37 -21.26 -23.90
CA THR A 491 -26.07 -22.42 -24.51
C THR A 491 -26.51 -22.22 -25.97
N GLY A 492 -26.36 -21.02 -26.53
CA GLY A 492 -26.86 -20.68 -27.87
C GLY A 492 -28.39 -20.79 -27.99
N SER A 493 -28.89 -20.77 -29.23
CA SER A 493 -30.34 -20.85 -29.52
C SER A 493 -30.89 -22.28 -29.56
N ASN A 494 -30.02 -23.29 -29.62
CA ASN A 494 -30.38 -24.71 -29.67
C ASN A 494 -30.22 -25.43 -28.32
N PHE A 495 -29.72 -24.75 -27.29
CA PHE A 495 -29.55 -25.27 -25.93
C PHE A 495 -28.68 -26.53 -25.84
N ALA A 496 -27.89 -26.80 -26.88
CA ALA A 496 -27.05 -27.98 -27.00
C ALA A 496 -25.60 -27.59 -26.73
N VAL A 497 -25.06 -28.03 -25.59
CA VAL A 497 -23.72 -27.68 -25.11
C VAL A 497 -22.80 -28.89 -25.11
N ASN A 498 -21.50 -28.66 -25.22
CA ASN A 498 -20.46 -29.65 -25.00
C ASN A 498 -19.31 -28.96 -24.24
N GLN A 499 -18.17 -29.65 -24.09
CA GLN A 499 -17.03 -29.11 -23.35
C GLN A 499 -16.56 -27.72 -23.83
N PHE A 500 -16.65 -27.42 -25.13
CA PHE A 500 -16.22 -26.11 -25.63
C PHE A 500 -16.99 -24.96 -24.97
N TYR A 501 -18.31 -25.09 -24.83
CA TYR A 501 -19.16 -24.09 -24.18
C TYR A 501 -18.89 -23.99 -22.67
N VAL A 502 -18.59 -25.12 -22.04
CA VAL A 502 -18.18 -25.18 -20.63
C VAL A 502 -16.84 -24.48 -20.43
N ASN A 503 -15.84 -24.75 -21.28
CA ASN A 503 -14.54 -24.07 -21.23
C ASN A 503 -14.67 -22.55 -21.41
N GLN A 504 -15.56 -22.08 -22.30
CA GLN A 504 -15.81 -20.64 -22.40
C GLN A 504 -16.43 -20.08 -21.11
N ALA A 505 -17.33 -20.81 -20.47
CA ALA A 505 -17.90 -20.40 -19.19
C ALA A 505 -16.86 -20.43 -18.05
N ILE A 506 -15.98 -21.43 -17.99
CA ILE A 506 -14.87 -21.48 -17.01
C ILE A 506 -13.95 -20.28 -17.20
N LYS A 507 -13.53 -19.99 -18.44
CA LYS A 507 -12.70 -18.82 -18.74
C LYS A 507 -13.38 -17.51 -18.35
N ALA A 508 -14.69 -17.38 -18.58
CA ALA A 508 -15.44 -16.21 -18.14
C ALA A 508 -15.56 -16.11 -16.61
N ALA A 509 -15.68 -17.24 -15.90
CA ALA A 509 -15.72 -17.27 -14.44
C ALA A 509 -14.35 -16.92 -13.82
N ILE A 510 -13.24 -17.32 -14.45
CA ILE A 510 -11.89 -17.11 -13.93
C ILE A 510 -11.28 -15.81 -14.49
N ASN A 511 -11.04 -15.73 -15.79
CA ASN A 511 -10.21 -14.68 -16.39
C ASN A 511 -10.89 -13.30 -16.42
N ASP A 512 -12.23 -13.25 -16.41
CA ASP A 512 -12.99 -11.99 -16.47
C ASP A 512 -13.47 -11.52 -15.07
N ASN A 513 -13.31 -12.35 -14.03
CA ASN A 513 -13.74 -12.00 -12.67
C ASN A 513 -12.69 -11.14 -11.96
N ALA A 514 -13.13 -10.20 -11.12
CA ALA A 514 -12.24 -9.27 -10.43
C ALA A 514 -11.28 -9.96 -9.45
N VAL A 515 -11.70 -11.04 -8.80
CA VAL A 515 -10.92 -11.81 -7.81
C VAL A 515 -10.21 -12.99 -8.46
N LEU A 516 -10.96 -13.93 -9.07
CA LEU A 516 -10.37 -15.19 -9.57
C LEU A 516 -9.30 -14.99 -10.65
N LYS A 517 -9.34 -13.90 -11.43
CA LYS A 517 -8.29 -13.59 -12.41
C LYS A 517 -6.92 -13.35 -11.76
N ASN A 518 -6.91 -12.98 -10.48
CA ASN A 518 -5.68 -12.75 -9.72
C ASN A 518 -5.13 -14.04 -9.11
N LEU A 519 -6.00 -15.03 -8.89
CA LEU A 519 -5.65 -16.31 -8.25
C LEU A 519 -5.38 -17.43 -9.26
N LEU A 520 -6.09 -17.40 -10.40
CA LEU A 520 -6.07 -18.45 -11.41
C LEU A 520 -5.98 -17.87 -12.83
N ILE A 521 -5.55 -18.68 -13.78
CA ILE A 521 -5.70 -18.43 -15.22
C ILE A 521 -6.20 -19.69 -15.92
N ALA A 522 -7.19 -19.54 -16.79
CA ALA A 522 -7.72 -20.63 -17.60
C ALA A 522 -7.37 -20.47 -19.09
N GLU A 523 -6.74 -21.49 -19.67
CA GLU A 523 -6.20 -21.49 -21.03
C GLU A 523 -6.66 -22.72 -21.83
N ASP A 524 -6.93 -22.54 -23.12
CA ASP A 524 -7.37 -23.64 -23.98
C ASP A 524 -6.20 -24.60 -24.28
N GLY A 525 -6.43 -25.89 -24.05
CA GLY A 525 -5.52 -26.95 -24.46
C GLY A 525 -5.95 -27.63 -25.77
N PRO A 526 -5.18 -28.62 -26.26
CA PRO A 526 -5.55 -29.39 -27.44
C PRO A 526 -6.86 -30.16 -27.23
N SER A 527 -7.62 -30.38 -28.31
CA SER A 527 -8.79 -31.26 -28.33
C SER A 527 -9.86 -30.97 -27.25
N ASN A 528 -10.16 -29.68 -27.01
CA ASN A 528 -11.14 -29.18 -26.01
C ASN A 528 -10.76 -29.47 -24.54
N THR A 529 -9.50 -29.77 -24.26
CA THR A 529 -8.97 -29.68 -22.89
C THR A 529 -8.89 -28.22 -22.45
N LEU A 530 -8.84 -28.00 -21.14
CA LEU A 530 -8.56 -26.69 -20.55
C LEU A 530 -7.50 -26.88 -19.48
N LEU A 531 -6.51 -25.98 -19.46
CA LEU A 531 -5.53 -25.88 -18.40
C LEU A 531 -5.96 -24.73 -17.47
N ILE A 532 -5.97 -24.97 -16.18
CA ILE A 532 -6.21 -23.93 -15.17
C ILE A 532 -4.96 -23.89 -14.30
N SER A 533 -4.22 -22.81 -14.35
CA SER A 533 -2.97 -22.65 -13.57
C SER A 533 -3.20 -21.69 -12.42
N SER A 534 -2.66 -22.02 -11.25
CA SER A 534 -2.57 -21.10 -10.13
C SER A 534 -1.60 -19.97 -10.43
N LYS A 535 -1.93 -18.77 -9.97
CA LYS A 535 -1.06 -17.60 -9.92
C LYS A 535 -0.48 -17.35 -8.53
N VAL A 536 -0.95 -18.11 -7.55
CA VAL A 536 -0.48 -18.12 -6.17
C VAL A 536 0.24 -19.44 -5.91
N ASP A 537 1.25 -19.40 -5.05
CA ASP A 537 1.95 -20.59 -4.59
C ASP A 537 1.16 -21.33 -3.51
N GLY A 538 1.72 -22.44 -3.02
CA GLY A 538 1.09 -23.33 -2.05
C GLY A 538 0.76 -24.71 -2.62
N GLU A 539 0.87 -25.73 -1.78
CA GLU A 539 0.49 -27.09 -2.14
C GLU A 539 -1.04 -27.28 -2.09
N VAL A 540 -1.64 -27.67 -3.22
CA VAL A 540 -3.09 -27.85 -3.38
C VAL A 540 -3.46 -29.32 -3.58
N ALA A 541 -4.66 -29.67 -3.12
CA ALA A 541 -5.33 -30.92 -3.41
C ALA A 541 -6.24 -30.82 -4.66
N ALA A 542 -6.64 -31.99 -5.18
CA ALA A 542 -7.56 -32.12 -6.31
C ALA A 542 -8.86 -31.33 -6.12
N THR A 543 -9.29 -31.30 -4.87
CA THR A 543 -10.58 -30.84 -4.43
C THR A 543 -10.62 -29.35 -4.15
N ASP A 544 -9.49 -28.66 -4.26
CA ASP A 544 -9.37 -27.23 -3.92
C ASP A 544 -9.86 -26.35 -5.06
N LEU A 545 -10.12 -26.94 -6.23
CA LEU A 545 -10.87 -26.33 -7.31
C LEU A 545 -12.10 -27.17 -7.62
N LYS A 546 -13.28 -26.58 -7.39
CA LYS A 546 -14.56 -27.21 -7.70
C LYS A 546 -15.26 -26.47 -8.82
N ILE A 547 -15.60 -27.21 -9.87
CA ILE A 547 -16.43 -26.73 -10.97
C ILE A 547 -17.77 -27.45 -10.87
N SER A 548 -18.86 -26.68 -10.87
CA SER A 548 -20.22 -27.19 -10.77
C SER A 548 -21.09 -26.62 -11.88
N ILE A 549 -21.77 -27.49 -12.62
CA ILE A 549 -22.72 -27.12 -13.67
C ILE A 549 -24.13 -27.43 -13.22
N ALA A 550 -25.03 -26.45 -13.34
CA ALA A 550 -26.44 -26.60 -13.04
C ALA A 550 -27.31 -26.23 -14.25
N SER A 551 -28.44 -26.91 -14.40
CA SER A 551 -29.53 -26.53 -15.30
C SER A 551 -30.80 -26.42 -14.47
N SER A 552 -31.65 -25.42 -14.75
CA SER A 552 -32.83 -25.21 -13.91
C SER A 552 -34.06 -24.76 -14.70
N VAL A 553 -35.20 -25.28 -14.27
CA VAL A 553 -36.54 -24.81 -14.66
C VAL A 553 -37.50 -25.13 -13.51
N ALA A 554 -38.27 -24.14 -13.05
CA ALA A 554 -39.10 -24.31 -11.86
C ALA A 554 -40.46 -24.95 -12.18
N ALA A 555 -41.06 -24.62 -13.32
CA ALA A 555 -42.31 -25.20 -13.78
C ALA A 555 -42.39 -25.26 -15.32
N GLU A 556 -43.36 -26.03 -15.84
CA GLU A 556 -43.63 -26.11 -17.28
C GLU A 556 -43.95 -24.75 -17.91
N ALA A 557 -44.55 -23.84 -17.14
CA ALA A 557 -44.87 -22.48 -17.58
C ALA A 557 -43.61 -21.65 -17.90
N ASP A 558 -42.47 -22.01 -17.30
CA ASP A 558 -41.20 -21.31 -17.48
C ASP A 558 -40.42 -21.82 -18.71
N VAL A 559 -40.88 -22.91 -19.34
CA VAL A 559 -40.30 -23.40 -20.59
C VAL A 559 -40.78 -22.54 -21.75
N SER A 560 -39.87 -21.80 -22.37
CA SER A 560 -40.17 -21.05 -23.61
C SER A 560 -40.50 -21.98 -24.78
N ASP A 561 -41.30 -21.50 -25.74
CA ASP A 561 -41.61 -22.25 -26.96
C ASP A 561 -40.36 -22.53 -27.81
N ALA A 562 -39.37 -21.62 -27.76
CA ALA A 562 -38.07 -21.81 -28.37
C ALA A 562 -37.29 -22.97 -27.73
N ALA A 563 -37.26 -23.05 -26.39
CA ALA A 563 -36.64 -24.15 -25.66
C ALA A 563 -37.32 -25.48 -25.96
N LEU A 564 -38.65 -25.51 -26.06
CA LEU A 564 -39.39 -26.69 -26.48
C LEU A 564 -39.01 -27.13 -27.90
N THR A 565 -38.98 -26.20 -28.85
CA THR A 565 -38.61 -26.47 -30.25
C THR A 565 -37.19 -27.03 -30.34
N ALA A 566 -36.26 -26.43 -29.61
CA ALA A 566 -34.88 -26.88 -29.53
C ALA A 566 -34.77 -28.28 -28.89
N PHE A 567 -35.53 -28.55 -27.83
CA PHE A 567 -35.55 -29.86 -27.18
C PHE A 567 -36.13 -30.95 -28.11
N GLN A 568 -37.20 -30.66 -28.84
CA GLN A 568 -37.76 -31.57 -29.84
C GLN A 568 -36.73 -31.93 -30.91
N ALA A 569 -35.93 -30.95 -31.35
CA ALA A 569 -34.84 -31.17 -32.29
C ALA A 569 -33.70 -31.99 -31.67
N PHE A 570 -33.27 -31.65 -30.45
CA PHE A 570 -32.19 -32.32 -29.71
C PHE A 570 -32.52 -33.78 -29.38
N SER A 571 -33.72 -34.04 -28.88
CA SER A 571 -34.20 -35.37 -28.50
C SER A 571 -34.67 -36.21 -29.69
N HIS A 572 -34.70 -35.62 -30.90
CA HIS A 572 -35.32 -36.20 -32.09
C HIS A 572 -36.77 -36.67 -31.88
N ASN A 573 -37.52 -35.97 -31.02
CA ASN A 573 -38.90 -36.28 -30.67
C ASN A 573 -39.79 -35.05 -30.90
N SER A 574 -40.41 -34.97 -32.08
CA SER A 574 -41.35 -33.88 -32.42
C SER A 574 -42.63 -33.87 -31.60
N ALA A 575 -42.94 -34.94 -30.85
CA ALA A 575 -44.08 -35.01 -29.95
C ALA A 575 -43.75 -34.59 -28.51
N ALA A 576 -42.49 -34.24 -28.22
CA ALA A 576 -42.11 -33.77 -26.88
C ALA A 576 -42.87 -32.49 -26.50
N THR A 577 -43.13 -32.35 -25.22
CA THR A 577 -43.92 -31.30 -24.58
C THR A 577 -43.06 -30.50 -23.61
N LYS A 578 -43.58 -29.38 -23.07
CA LYS A 578 -42.88 -28.61 -22.03
C LYS A 578 -42.62 -29.45 -20.77
N ALA A 579 -43.53 -30.37 -20.44
CA ALA A 579 -43.34 -31.35 -19.38
C ALA A 579 -42.12 -32.25 -19.63
N ASP A 580 -41.89 -32.65 -20.88
CA ASP A 580 -40.71 -33.45 -21.25
C ASP A 580 -39.41 -32.65 -21.11
N VAL A 581 -39.44 -31.34 -21.40
CA VAL A 581 -38.29 -30.44 -21.16
C VAL A 581 -37.99 -30.35 -19.68
N VAL A 582 -39.01 -30.09 -18.84
CA VAL A 582 -38.85 -30.07 -17.38
C VAL A 582 -38.32 -31.40 -16.88
N SER A 583 -38.89 -32.51 -17.34
CA SER A 583 -38.43 -33.86 -16.99
C SER A 583 -36.98 -34.10 -17.41
N ALA A 584 -36.58 -33.68 -18.61
CA ALA A 584 -35.21 -33.81 -19.11
C ALA A 584 -34.20 -32.92 -18.38
N ILE A 585 -34.63 -31.82 -17.77
CA ILE A 585 -33.78 -30.95 -16.93
C ILE A 585 -33.73 -31.47 -15.49
N THR A 586 -34.83 -32.02 -14.97
CA THR A 586 -34.96 -32.40 -13.56
C THR A 586 -34.61 -33.86 -13.26
N THR A 587 -34.66 -34.76 -14.24
CA THR A 587 -34.59 -36.23 -14.04
C THR A 587 -33.30 -36.93 -14.53
N PRO A 588 -32.43 -36.36 -15.41
CA PRO A 588 -31.20 -37.05 -15.87
C PRO A 588 -29.88 -36.24 -15.82
N VAL A 589 -29.84 -35.06 -15.19
CA VAL A 589 -28.63 -34.20 -15.15
C VAL A 589 -27.41 -34.92 -14.53
N THR A 590 -27.58 -35.94 -13.69
CA THR A 590 -26.47 -36.69 -13.07
C THR A 590 -25.64 -37.56 -14.02
N GLY A 591 -26.09 -37.87 -15.24
CA GLY A 591 -25.32 -38.68 -16.20
C GLY A 591 -24.50 -37.85 -17.18
N SER A 592 -25.13 -36.87 -17.83
CA SER A 592 -24.50 -36.07 -18.90
C SER A 592 -23.77 -34.83 -18.37
N VAL A 593 -24.22 -34.26 -17.25
CA VAL A 593 -23.50 -33.15 -16.61
C VAL A 593 -22.34 -33.68 -15.78
N ALA A 594 -22.43 -34.85 -15.15
CA ALA A 594 -21.29 -35.47 -14.47
C ALA A 594 -20.09 -35.72 -15.41
N VAL A 595 -20.35 -36.03 -16.69
CA VAL A 595 -19.30 -36.14 -17.72
C VAL A 595 -18.65 -34.78 -18.00
N LEU A 596 -19.41 -33.70 -18.08
CA LEU A 596 -18.87 -32.34 -18.30
C LEU A 596 -18.26 -31.71 -17.04
N ASN A 597 -18.68 -32.17 -15.86
CA ASN A 597 -18.30 -31.66 -14.54
C ASN A 597 -17.10 -32.41 -13.93
N ALA A 598 -16.59 -33.42 -14.64
CA ALA A 598 -15.39 -34.13 -14.24
C ALA A 598 -14.17 -33.25 -14.51
N VAL A 599 -13.68 -32.59 -13.45
CA VAL A 599 -12.28 -32.16 -13.38
C VAL A 599 -11.46 -33.43 -13.16
N GLU A 600 -10.95 -34.01 -14.23
CA GLU A 600 -10.05 -35.16 -14.15
C GLU A 600 -8.60 -34.67 -14.00
N GLY A 601 -8.28 -34.07 -12.85
CA GLY A 601 -6.90 -33.74 -12.50
C GLY A 601 -6.76 -32.62 -11.47
N VAL A 602 -6.35 -33.00 -10.26
CA VAL A 602 -5.19 -32.52 -9.47
C VAL A 602 -4.97 -33.54 -8.34
N GLY A 603 -3.83 -33.55 -7.64
CA GLY A 603 -3.71 -34.26 -6.35
C GLY A 603 -3.39 -35.76 -6.36
N THR A 604 -2.62 -36.29 -7.33
CA THR A 604 -1.71 -37.40 -6.99
C THR A 604 -0.34 -37.25 -7.65
N PRO A 605 0.71 -36.90 -6.88
CA PRO A 605 1.96 -37.59 -7.01
C PRO A 605 2.04 -38.61 -5.87
N LYS A 606 1.43 -39.77 -6.06
CA LYS A 606 2.01 -40.99 -5.50
C LYS A 606 2.35 -41.90 -6.64
N LEU A 607 3.59 -41.79 -7.10
CA LEU A 607 4.35 -42.97 -7.51
C LEU A 607 4.56 -43.89 -6.28
N GLY A 608 3.48 -44.51 -5.83
CA GLY A 608 3.50 -45.86 -5.29
C GLY A 608 3.45 -46.92 -6.40
N GLN A 609 3.52 -46.52 -7.67
CA GLN A 609 3.75 -47.42 -8.79
C GLN A 609 5.01 -46.98 -9.52
N GLU A 610 6.10 -47.68 -9.22
CA GLU A 610 7.27 -47.90 -10.06
C GLU A 610 7.02 -47.48 -11.54
N GLN A 611 7.35 -46.24 -11.93
CA GLN A 611 7.43 -45.86 -13.33
C GLN A 611 8.70 -46.48 -13.90
N VAL A 612 8.50 -47.56 -14.63
CA VAL A 612 9.30 -47.84 -15.79
C VAL A 612 8.76 -46.96 -16.93
N PHE A 613 9.64 -46.11 -17.51
CA PHE A 613 9.48 -45.36 -18.79
C PHE A 613 8.50 -44.15 -18.75
N LEU A 614 8.79 -42.89 -19.12
CA LEU A 614 9.90 -42.13 -19.72
C LEU A 614 9.71 -40.64 -19.33
N GLY A 615 10.72 -39.98 -18.76
CA GLY A 615 10.72 -38.52 -18.50
C GLY A 615 10.30 -38.11 -17.08
N PRO A 616 10.76 -36.96 -16.56
CA PRO A 616 10.32 -36.44 -15.26
C PRO A 616 8.85 -36.03 -15.35
N LEU A 617 8.03 -36.52 -14.42
CA LEU A 617 6.70 -35.95 -14.19
C LEU A 617 6.90 -34.52 -13.64
N VAL A 618 6.20 -33.55 -14.22
CA VAL A 618 6.13 -32.18 -13.69
C VAL A 618 5.32 -32.24 -12.40
N ASP A 619 5.82 -31.61 -11.34
CA ASP A 619 5.03 -31.40 -10.13
C ASP A 619 3.93 -30.37 -10.46
N ILE A 620 2.67 -30.74 -10.23
CA ILE A 620 1.49 -29.95 -10.62
C ILE A 620 0.62 -29.60 -9.41
N THR A 621 1.01 -30.02 -8.21
CA THR A 621 0.30 -29.70 -6.96
C THR A 621 0.78 -28.41 -6.34
N GLY A 622 1.83 -27.77 -6.87
CA GLY A 622 2.44 -26.60 -6.23
C GLY A 622 3.25 -26.98 -4.99
N ALA A 623 3.78 -25.97 -4.33
CA ALA A 623 4.53 -26.09 -3.08
C ALA A 623 4.46 -24.76 -2.31
N ASP A 624 4.49 -24.83 -0.99
CA ASP A 624 4.44 -23.65 -0.12
C ASP A 624 5.67 -22.78 -0.24
N GLY A 625 5.47 -21.49 0.04
CA GLY A 625 6.53 -20.52 0.24
C GLY A 625 7.40 -20.89 1.43
N PHE A 626 8.68 -20.52 1.37
CA PHE A 626 9.63 -20.75 2.47
C PHE A 626 10.12 -19.45 3.10
N ALA A 627 9.75 -18.30 2.54
CA ALA A 627 10.20 -17.00 3.00
C ALA A 627 9.35 -16.52 4.18
N GLU A 628 10.02 -16.09 5.24
CA GLU A 628 9.37 -15.43 6.38
C GLU A 628 9.08 -13.96 6.04
N THR A 629 7.83 -13.55 6.18
CA THR A 629 7.33 -12.19 5.98
C THR A 629 6.33 -11.79 7.06
N ASP A 630 6.42 -10.55 7.55
CA ASP A 630 5.43 -9.98 8.48
C ASP A 630 4.97 -8.61 7.98
N ASN A 631 4.39 -8.62 6.78
CA ASN A 631 3.99 -7.38 6.14
C ASN A 631 2.82 -6.71 6.88
N SER A 632 2.87 -5.39 6.98
CA SER A 632 1.74 -4.57 7.43
C SER A 632 1.05 -3.99 6.21
N ILE A 633 -0.22 -4.35 5.97
CA ILE A 633 -0.93 -4.11 4.71
C ILE A 633 -2.18 -3.25 4.96
N GLU A 634 -2.18 -2.01 4.46
CA GLU A 634 -3.37 -1.16 4.32
C GLU A 634 -3.85 -1.27 2.86
N LEU A 635 -4.99 -1.90 2.61
CA LEU A 635 -5.56 -2.04 1.26
C LEU A 635 -6.17 -0.72 0.78
N GLY A 636 -6.97 -0.08 1.63
CA GLY A 636 -7.47 1.27 1.40
C GLY A 636 -8.89 1.28 0.81
N LEU A 637 -9.13 2.06 -0.24
CA LEU A 637 -10.48 2.23 -0.83
C LEU A 637 -10.61 1.46 -2.14
N GLY A 638 -11.45 0.44 -2.20
CA GLY A 638 -11.76 -0.30 -3.41
C GLY A 638 -12.26 -1.70 -3.07
N ASP A 639 -12.54 -2.50 -4.10
CA ASP A 639 -12.70 -3.94 -3.90
C ASP A 639 -11.34 -4.60 -4.14
N ASP A 640 -10.59 -4.85 -3.06
CA ASP A 640 -9.18 -5.24 -3.09
C ASP A 640 -8.96 -6.75 -2.96
N VAL A 641 -7.77 -7.22 -3.34
CA VAL A 641 -7.32 -8.61 -3.15
C VAL A 641 -5.95 -8.64 -2.48
N ALA A 642 -5.86 -9.21 -1.29
CA ALA A 642 -4.61 -9.56 -0.63
C ALA A 642 -4.38 -11.08 -0.71
N VAL A 643 -3.22 -11.49 -1.22
CA VAL A 643 -2.74 -12.87 -1.15
C VAL A 643 -1.60 -12.91 -0.17
N LEU A 644 -1.84 -13.54 0.98
CA LEU A 644 -0.88 -13.67 2.07
C LEU A 644 0.09 -14.83 1.84
N SER A 645 1.20 -14.85 2.59
CA SER A 645 2.23 -15.88 2.42
C SER A 645 1.68 -17.26 2.81
N THR A 646 2.13 -18.31 2.11
CA THR A 646 1.85 -19.71 2.46
C THR A 646 2.89 -20.28 3.46
N SER A 647 3.85 -19.46 3.90
CA SER A 647 4.90 -19.87 4.84
C SER A 647 4.37 -19.95 6.27
N ALA A 648 4.61 -21.09 6.93
CA ALA A 648 4.25 -21.31 8.35
C ALA A 648 5.00 -20.40 9.36
N LEU A 649 5.97 -19.60 8.89
CA LEU A 649 6.73 -18.65 9.71
C LEU A 649 6.19 -17.21 9.64
N SER A 650 5.32 -16.92 8.68
CA SER A 650 4.86 -15.57 8.40
C SER A 650 3.67 -15.15 9.28
N SER A 651 3.57 -13.85 9.57
CA SER A 651 2.42 -13.23 10.23
C SER A 651 2.12 -11.85 9.68
N GLU A 652 1.32 -11.80 8.62
CA GLU A 652 0.86 -10.55 8.06
C GLU A 652 -0.14 -9.83 8.98
N THR A 653 -0.16 -8.50 8.87
CA THR A 653 -1.10 -7.63 9.59
C THR A 653 -1.95 -6.86 8.60
N LEU A 654 -3.26 -7.10 8.59
CA LEU A 654 -4.22 -6.30 7.83
C LEU A 654 -4.64 -5.07 8.61
N VAL A 655 -4.34 -3.89 8.07
CA VAL A 655 -4.59 -2.59 8.69
C VAL A 655 -5.86 -1.96 8.13
N PHE A 656 -6.85 -1.78 9.01
CA PHE A 656 -8.10 -1.12 8.66
C PHE A 656 -8.03 0.36 9.04
N LYS A 657 -8.15 1.23 8.04
CA LYS A 657 -8.13 2.68 8.23
C LYS A 657 -9.03 3.40 7.25
N GLY A 658 -9.91 4.26 7.76
CA GLY A 658 -10.91 4.96 6.96
C GLY A 658 -12.28 4.30 7.03
N TYR A 659 -13.17 4.59 6.07
CA TYR A 659 -14.53 4.03 6.06
C TYR A 659 -15.00 3.85 4.63
N GLY A 660 -15.88 2.87 4.41
CA GLY A 660 -16.34 2.50 3.08
C GLY A 660 -15.19 1.93 2.24
N LEU A 661 -14.35 1.10 2.86
CA LEU A 661 -13.19 0.49 2.21
C LEU A 661 -13.60 -0.27 0.95
N GLY A 662 -14.70 -1.04 1.00
CA GLY A 662 -15.24 -1.77 -0.15
C GLY A 662 -15.46 -3.22 0.24
N LYS A 663 -15.36 -4.15 -0.71
CA LYS A 663 -15.25 -5.59 -0.43
C LYS A 663 -13.83 -6.08 -0.70
N ASP A 664 -13.10 -6.34 0.37
CA ASP A 664 -11.73 -6.85 0.32
C ASP A 664 -11.75 -8.38 0.38
N THR A 665 -10.96 -9.02 -0.46
CA THR A 665 -10.75 -10.47 -0.46
C THR A 665 -9.37 -10.79 0.05
N VAL A 666 -9.28 -11.66 1.06
CA VAL A 666 -8.01 -12.06 1.68
C VAL A 666 -7.82 -13.54 1.50
N VAL A 667 -6.73 -13.92 0.85
CA VAL A 667 -6.35 -15.31 0.55
C VAL A 667 -5.19 -15.71 1.46
N ASN A 668 -5.20 -16.95 1.94
CA ASN A 668 -4.19 -17.53 2.84
C ASN A 668 -4.13 -16.90 4.24
N PHE A 669 -5.24 -16.34 4.74
CA PHE A 669 -5.27 -15.80 6.09
C PHE A 669 -5.15 -16.91 7.13
N THR A 670 -4.07 -16.91 7.89
CA THR A 670 -3.78 -17.92 8.91
C THR A 670 -4.29 -17.48 10.26
N ASP A 671 -5.26 -18.21 10.82
CA ASP A 671 -5.84 -17.90 12.12
C ASP A 671 -5.30 -18.74 13.28
N SER A 672 -5.87 -18.53 14.47
CA SER A 672 -5.45 -19.22 15.69
C SER A 672 -5.74 -20.73 15.74
N THR A 673 -6.47 -21.26 14.76
CA THR A 673 -6.79 -22.70 14.68
C THR A 673 -5.82 -23.49 13.84
N SER A 674 -4.91 -22.82 13.11
CA SER A 674 -3.88 -23.48 12.33
C SER A 674 -3.07 -24.46 13.17
N LEU A 675 -2.83 -25.65 12.62
CA LEU A 675 -2.09 -26.73 13.29
C LEU A 675 -0.60 -26.74 12.95
N VAL A 676 -0.21 -26.03 11.91
CA VAL A 676 1.16 -26.01 11.38
C VAL A 676 1.85 -24.67 11.60
N ALA A 677 1.09 -23.57 11.65
CA ALA A 677 1.64 -22.24 11.69
C ALA A 677 2.32 -21.96 13.04
N THR A 678 3.47 -21.29 12.97
CA THR A 678 4.24 -20.88 14.15
C THR A 678 3.97 -19.42 14.53
N GLU A 679 3.58 -18.61 13.57
CA GLU A 679 3.00 -17.29 13.75
C GLU A 679 1.62 -17.24 13.05
N ILE A 680 0.79 -16.24 13.36
CA ILE A 680 -0.59 -16.14 12.85
C ILE A 680 -0.88 -14.70 12.43
N ASP A 681 -1.76 -14.54 11.45
CA ASP A 681 -2.13 -13.25 10.89
C ASP A 681 -2.98 -12.42 11.85
N LYS A 682 -2.87 -11.11 11.69
CA LYS A 682 -3.41 -10.13 12.63
C LYS A 682 -4.31 -9.12 11.92
N LEU A 683 -5.31 -8.64 12.65
CA LEU A 683 -6.18 -7.54 12.26
C LEU A 683 -5.87 -6.32 13.12
N ASP A 684 -5.61 -5.19 12.47
CA ASP A 684 -5.37 -3.91 13.13
C ASP A 684 -6.57 -2.97 12.97
N PHE A 685 -7.32 -2.83 14.07
CA PHE A 685 -8.42 -1.87 14.21
C PHE A 685 -8.06 -0.67 15.11
N THR A 686 -6.78 -0.47 15.43
CA THR A 686 -6.33 0.57 16.38
C THR A 686 -6.70 1.99 15.91
N SER A 687 -6.94 2.19 14.61
CA SER A 687 -7.43 3.45 14.06
C SER A 687 -8.85 3.82 14.54
N TYR A 688 -9.65 2.83 14.95
CA TYR A 688 -11.01 3.00 15.48
C TYR A 688 -11.06 2.85 17.01
N LEU A 689 -10.29 1.92 17.56
CA LEU A 689 -10.29 1.55 18.98
C LEU A 689 -9.45 2.53 19.82
N THR A 690 -9.89 3.78 19.87
CA THR A 690 -9.11 4.92 20.41
C THR A 690 -9.54 5.37 21.81
N SER A 691 -10.40 4.61 22.49
CA SER A 691 -10.90 4.96 23.83
C SER A 691 -9.75 5.04 24.83
N LYS A 692 -9.80 5.99 25.77
CA LYS A 692 -8.72 6.20 26.75
C LYS A 692 -9.17 6.02 28.18
N ASN A 693 -8.28 5.50 29.01
CA ASN A 693 -8.39 5.53 30.46
C ASN A 693 -7.60 6.70 31.04
N SER A 694 -7.89 7.13 32.26
CA SER A 694 -7.04 8.06 33.00
C SER A 694 -7.04 7.77 34.49
N GLU A 695 -5.96 7.19 35.02
CA GLU A 695 -5.93 6.82 36.44
C GLU A 695 -6.17 8.01 37.38
N SER A 696 -5.60 9.18 37.05
CA SER A 696 -5.73 10.41 37.86
C SER A 696 -6.86 11.35 37.41
N GLY A 697 -7.49 11.10 36.26
CA GLY A 697 -8.40 12.03 35.59
C GLY A 697 -7.71 13.20 34.87
N SER A 698 -6.37 13.27 34.90
CA SER A 698 -5.61 14.28 34.16
C SER A 698 -5.33 13.84 32.71
N VAL A 699 -5.03 14.80 31.84
CA VAL A 699 -4.59 14.53 30.45
C VAL A 699 -3.24 13.79 30.42
N ALA A 700 -2.36 14.10 31.38
CA ALA A 700 -1.01 13.52 31.44
C ALA A 700 -1.01 12.03 31.80
N SER A 701 -2.07 11.52 32.44
CA SER A 701 -2.21 10.09 32.75
C SER A 701 -3.14 9.36 31.77
N GLN A 702 -3.46 9.95 30.62
CA GLN A 702 -4.30 9.27 29.64
C GLN A 702 -3.50 8.23 28.87
N VAL A 703 -4.00 6.99 28.86
CA VAL A 703 -3.49 5.92 28.00
C VAL A 703 -4.66 5.28 27.25
N THR A 704 -4.41 4.77 26.06
CA THR A 704 -5.42 4.02 25.29
C THR A 704 -5.74 2.73 26.03
N TRP A 705 -7.00 2.30 25.99
CA TRP A 705 -7.37 0.97 26.48
C TRP A 705 -6.82 -0.10 25.54
N ASP A 706 -6.40 -1.22 26.11
CA ASP A 706 -5.99 -2.38 25.34
C ASP A 706 -7.18 -2.87 24.48
N VAL A 707 -6.86 -3.42 23.32
CA VAL A 707 -7.82 -4.04 22.42
C VAL A 707 -8.15 -5.44 22.95
N THR A 708 -9.42 -5.83 22.93
CA THR A 708 -9.82 -7.14 23.44
C THR A 708 -10.83 -7.80 22.53
N LEU A 709 -10.80 -9.13 22.45
CA LEU A 709 -11.89 -9.89 21.86
C LEU A 709 -13.03 -10.03 22.88
N ASN A 710 -14.20 -9.53 22.51
CA ASN A 710 -15.42 -9.67 23.29
C ASN A 710 -16.25 -10.87 22.81
N ALA A 711 -16.59 -11.75 23.75
CA ALA A 711 -17.32 -12.99 23.49
C ALA A 711 -18.76 -12.98 24.01
N ASP A 712 -19.21 -11.89 24.64
CA ASP A 712 -20.57 -11.79 25.17
C ASP A 712 -21.31 -10.55 24.65
N ALA A 713 -22.56 -10.38 25.10
CA ALA A 713 -23.40 -9.29 24.63
C ALA A 713 -23.01 -7.92 25.21
N ALA A 714 -22.16 -7.84 26.24
CA ALA A 714 -21.71 -6.59 26.85
C ALA A 714 -20.47 -6.07 26.12
N VAL A 715 -20.69 -5.13 25.19
CA VAL A 715 -19.61 -4.51 24.40
C VAL A 715 -18.79 -3.59 25.29
N ASP A 716 -17.51 -3.95 25.45
CA ASP A 716 -16.53 -3.20 26.22
C ASP A 716 -15.85 -2.11 25.39
N VAL A 717 -15.15 -1.21 26.09
CA VAL A 717 -14.34 -0.19 25.41
C VAL A 717 -13.16 -0.86 24.72
N ASN A 718 -12.89 -0.43 23.49
CA ASN A 718 -11.86 -0.98 22.62
C ASN A 718 -11.99 -2.48 22.34
N SER A 719 -13.19 -3.04 22.45
CA SER A 719 -13.42 -4.46 22.12
C SER A 719 -13.75 -4.69 20.65
N VAL A 720 -13.37 -5.85 20.14
CA VAL A 720 -13.80 -6.43 18.86
C VAL A 720 -14.79 -7.55 19.15
N THR A 721 -15.95 -7.57 18.50
CA THR A 721 -16.96 -8.65 18.64
C THR A 721 -17.24 -9.28 17.29
N VAL A 722 -17.30 -10.61 17.22
CA VAL A 722 -17.75 -11.33 16.01
C VAL A 722 -19.15 -11.86 16.26
N LEU A 723 -20.06 -11.62 15.32
CA LEU A 723 -21.44 -12.09 15.35
C LEU A 723 -21.79 -12.77 14.03
N THR A 724 -22.59 -13.82 14.07
CA THR A 724 -23.19 -14.42 12.86
C THR A 724 -24.59 -13.87 12.64
N GLY A 725 -24.81 -13.20 11.51
CA GLY A 725 -26.14 -12.73 11.11
C GLY A 725 -26.97 -13.87 10.52
N ALA A 726 -28.27 -13.93 10.82
CA ALA A 726 -29.21 -14.90 10.27
C ALA A 726 -29.88 -14.36 9.00
N PHE A 727 -29.09 -14.12 7.96
CA PHE A 727 -29.56 -13.55 6.70
C PHE A 727 -30.47 -14.50 5.93
N THR A 728 -31.37 -13.90 5.15
CA THR A 728 -32.38 -14.58 4.33
C THR A 728 -32.55 -13.86 3.00
N THR A 729 -33.49 -14.33 2.17
CA THR A 729 -33.84 -13.62 0.92
C THR A 729 -34.52 -12.27 1.14
N THR A 730 -35.04 -11.99 2.34
CA THR A 730 -35.65 -10.68 2.68
C THR A 730 -34.69 -9.79 3.45
N ASP A 731 -34.06 -10.34 4.48
CA ASP A 731 -33.01 -9.66 5.24
C ASP A 731 -31.66 -10.09 4.66
N THR A 732 -31.26 -9.44 3.57
CA THR A 732 -30.03 -9.77 2.84
C THR A 732 -28.81 -9.16 3.51
N PHE A 733 -27.65 -9.79 3.32
CA PHE A 733 -26.35 -9.27 3.78
C PHE A 733 -26.05 -7.88 3.22
N ALA A 734 -26.13 -7.70 1.90
CA ALA A 734 -26.01 -6.40 1.23
C ALA A 734 -27.04 -5.36 1.71
N GLY A 735 -28.13 -5.80 2.34
CA GLY A 735 -29.14 -4.93 2.92
C GLY A 735 -28.78 -4.43 4.33
N LEU A 736 -27.79 -5.01 5.01
CA LEU A 736 -27.30 -4.57 6.33
C LEU A 736 -26.51 -3.26 6.17
N THR A 737 -27.16 -2.15 6.47
CA THR A 737 -26.50 -0.84 6.52
C THR A 737 -26.17 -0.47 7.97
N ALA A 738 -25.24 0.45 8.18
CA ALA A 738 -24.91 0.95 9.52
C ALA A 738 -26.14 1.47 10.28
N SER A 739 -27.09 2.10 9.58
CA SER A 739 -28.36 2.56 10.16
C SER A 739 -29.26 1.40 10.61
N LYS A 740 -29.32 0.32 9.83
CA LYS A 740 -30.09 -0.87 10.21
C LYS A 740 -29.44 -1.60 11.39
N LEU A 741 -28.12 -1.77 11.37
CA LEU A 741 -27.39 -2.36 12.51
C LEU A 741 -27.66 -1.55 13.78
N LEU A 742 -27.45 -0.23 13.73
CA LEU A 742 -27.67 0.67 14.86
C LEU A 742 -29.13 0.62 15.37
N ALA A 743 -30.10 0.58 14.46
CA ALA A 743 -31.50 0.49 14.83
C ALA A 743 -31.85 -0.86 15.45
N ALA A 744 -31.26 -1.96 14.97
CA ALA A 744 -31.51 -3.31 15.46
C ALA A 744 -30.97 -3.52 16.88
N ILE A 745 -29.70 -3.16 17.13
CA ILE A 745 -28.99 -3.45 18.39
C ILE A 745 -29.43 -2.57 19.56
N ASN A 746 -29.92 -1.35 19.30
CA ASN A 746 -30.26 -0.40 20.35
C ASN A 746 -31.47 -0.83 21.18
N SER A 747 -31.40 -0.68 22.50
CA SER A 747 -32.49 -0.97 23.46
C SER A 747 -33.83 -0.27 23.21
N THR A 748 -33.88 0.78 22.38
CA THR A 748 -35.14 1.39 21.94
C THR A 748 -35.92 0.55 20.94
N ASN A 749 -35.26 -0.41 20.29
CA ASN A 749 -35.90 -1.31 19.37
C ASN A 749 -36.89 -2.20 20.11
N SER A 750 -38.13 -2.25 19.60
CA SER A 750 -39.24 -3.02 20.15
C SER A 750 -39.65 -4.18 19.24
N GLY A 751 -38.79 -4.56 18.30
CA GLY A 751 -38.96 -5.66 17.35
C GLY A 751 -39.18 -5.23 15.90
N SER A 752 -39.51 -3.97 15.64
CA SER A 752 -39.79 -3.48 14.28
C SER A 752 -38.54 -3.19 13.46
N ALA A 753 -37.39 -3.03 14.13
CA ALA A 753 -36.11 -2.76 13.49
C ALA A 753 -35.16 -3.96 13.55
N ASP A 754 -35.64 -5.11 14.00
CA ASP A 754 -34.90 -6.38 13.96
C ASP A 754 -34.44 -6.66 12.52
N TYR A 755 -33.23 -7.20 12.39
CA TYR A 755 -32.67 -7.48 11.07
C TYR A 755 -31.78 -8.71 11.12
N ALA A 756 -32.09 -9.73 10.33
CA ALA A 756 -31.27 -10.95 10.23
C ALA A 756 -30.93 -11.56 11.61
N GLY A 757 -31.92 -11.65 12.52
CA GLY A 757 -31.72 -12.18 13.87
C GLY A 757 -30.97 -11.27 14.85
N ILE A 758 -30.49 -10.10 14.39
CA ILE A 758 -29.94 -9.04 15.24
C ILE A 758 -31.10 -8.25 15.81
N VAL A 759 -31.16 -8.17 17.14
CA VAL A 759 -32.27 -7.58 17.91
C VAL A 759 -31.74 -6.72 19.04
N ALA A 760 -32.65 -6.03 19.74
CA ALA A 760 -32.31 -5.32 20.97
C ALA A 760 -31.67 -6.29 21.98
N GLY A 761 -30.46 -5.96 22.44
CA GLY A 761 -29.73 -6.77 23.40
C GLY A 761 -28.88 -7.89 22.80
N THR A 762 -28.85 -8.07 21.47
CA THR A 762 -27.78 -8.84 20.80
C THR A 762 -26.41 -8.26 21.17
N LEU A 763 -26.31 -6.93 21.19
CA LEU A 763 -25.20 -6.18 21.78
C LEU A 763 -25.77 -5.14 22.74
N ASN A 764 -25.09 -4.91 23.85
CA ASN A 764 -25.39 -3.89 24.86
C ASN A 764 -24.09 -3.17 25.20
N ALA A 765 -24.07 -1.85 25.11
CA ALA A 765 -22.91 -1.07 25.54
C ALA A 765 -22.66 -1.28 27.04
N ASN A 766 -21.44 -1.60 27.44
CA ASN A 766 -21.10 -1.64 28.86
C ASN A 766 -21.10 -0.21 29.43
N THR A 767 -21.95 0.02 30.43
CA THR A 767 -22.15 1.32 31.08
C THR A 767 -21.52 1.43 32.46
N GLY A 768 -20.67 0.47 32.83
CA GLY A 768 -20.00 0.39 34.13
C GLY A 768 -18.86 1.39 34.34
N TYR A 769 -18.54 2.23 33.35
CA TYR A 769 -17.41 3.16 33.41
C TYR A 769 -17.77 4.46 34.15
N THR A 770 -16.75 5.15 34.63
CA THR A 770 -16.88 6.45 35.31
C THR A 770 -15.97 7.49 34.68
N THR A 771 -16.18 8.77 35.00
CA THR A 771 -15.24 9.87 34.68
C THR A 771 -14.41 10.32 35.87
N THR A 772 -14.49 9.58 36.99
CA THR A 772 -13.79 9.90 38.22
C THR A 772 -12.52 9.06 38.30
N ALA A 773 -11.44 9.66 38.83
CA ALA A 773 -10.15 8.98 39.01
C ALA A 773 -10.30 7.61 39.71
N GLY A 774 -9.64 6.59 39.14
CA GLY A 774 -9.71 5.19 39.60
C GLY A 774 -9.72 4.18 38.43
N ALA A 775 -9.83 2.90 38.76
CA ALA A 775 -10.07 1.84 37.77
C ALA A 775 -11.42 2.07 37.09
N LEU A 776 -11.46 1.95 35.74
CA LEU A 776 -12.63 2.27 34.90
C LEU A 776 -12.91 3.78 34.68
N ASN A 777 -11.90 4.64 34.81
CA ASN A 777 -12.03 6.05 34.41
C ASN A 777 -11.95 6.22 32.88
N LEU A 778 -13.09 6.16 32.20
CA LEU A 778 -13.23 6.37 30.77
C LEU A 778 -13.21 7.87 30.45
N VAL A 779 -12.19 8.32 29.74
CA VAL A 779 -12.00 9.73 29.39
C VAL A 779 -13.19 10.23 28.57
N GLY A 780 -13.89 11.23 29.10
CA GLY A 780 -15.07 11.81 28.44
C GLY A 780 -16.29 10.91 28.36
N GLY A 781 -16.24 9.69 28.91
CA GLY A 781 -17.32 8.70 28.83
C GLY A 781 -17.53 8.09 27.44
N ALA A 782 -16.67 8.38 26.46
CA ALA A 782 -16.82 7.93 25.09
C ALA A 782 -16.15 6.56 24.90
N GLY A 783 -16.97 5.54 24.60
CA GLY A 783 -16.51 4.20 24.26
C GLY A 783 -16.57 3.97 22.75
N LYS A 784 -15.59 3.23 22.25
CA LYS A 784 -15.49 2.74 20.87
C LYS A 784 -15.36 1.23 20.88
N ALA A 785 -15.93 0.57 19.89
CA ALA A 785 -15.81 -0.87 19.67
C ALA A 785 -15.92 -1.17 18.18
N VAL A 786 -15.48 -2.36 17.77
CA VAL A 786 -15.64 -2.88 16.41
C VAL A 786 -16.49 -4.14 16.47
N VAL A 787 -17.40 -4.30 15.51
CA VAL A 787 -18.18 -5.53 15.33
C VAL A 787 -18.05 -6.03 13.91
N LEU A 788 -17.73 -7.32 13.77
CA LEU A 788 -17.76 -8.06 12.51
C LEU A 788 -19.07 -8.86 12.49
N VAL A 789 -19.89 -8.65 11.47
CA VAL A 789 -21.13 -9.40 11.25
C VAL A 789 -20.92 -10.34 10.06
N GLU A 790 -20.77 -11.62 10.34
CA GLU A 790 -20.60 -12.70 9.38
C GLU A 790 -21.90 -13.00 8.63
N ASN A 791 -21.76 -13.27 7.34
CA ASN A 791 -22.82 -13.72 6.46
C ASN A 791 -23.00 -15.24 6.56
N ASN A 792 -24.02 -15.72 7.27
CA ASN A 792 -24.35 -17.15 7.34
C ASN A 792 -24.80 -17.82 6.01
N LEU A 793 -24.82 -17.08 4.90
CA LEU A 793 -25.09 -17.59 3.56
C LEU A 793 -23.83 -17.62 2.68
N ASN A 794 -22.70 -17.13 3.19
CA ASN A 794 -21.38 -17.17 2.58
C ASN A 794 -20.33 -17.06 3.69
N ASP A 795 -19.91 -18.21 4.20
CA ASP A 795 -18.96 -18.32 5.32
C ASP A 795 -17.66 -17.56 4.98
N GLY A 796 -17.05 -16.94 6.00
CA GLY A 796 -15.89 -16.06 5.84
C GLY A 796 -16.15 -14.63 5.33
N GLU A 797 -17.38 -14.26 4.96
CA GLU A 797 -17.73 -12.89 4.54
C GLU A 797 -18.29 -12.06 5.72
N TYR A 798 -17.59 -10.98 6.09
CA TYR A 798 -17.92 -10.13 7.24
C TYR A 798 -18.17 -8.69 6.84
N ALA A 799 -19.27 -8.10 7.34
CA ALA A 799 -19.45 -6.65 7.33
C ALA A 799 -18.92 -6.06 8.64
N VAL A 800 -17.96 -5.15 8.54
CA VAL A 800 -17.22 -4.61 9.69
C VAL A 800 -17.71 -3.20 10.04
N PHE A 801 -18.07 -2.97 11.30
CA PHE A 801 -18.60 -1.68 11.76
C PHE A 801 -17.86 -1.14 12.99
N GLU A 802 -17.61 0.16 13.00
CA GLU A 802 -17.29 0.90 14.22
C GLU A 802 -18.59 1.23 14.97
N LEU A 803 -18.64 0.97 16.27
CA LEU A 803 -19.67 1.40 17.20
C LEU A 803 -19.11 2.48 18.14
N ALA A 804 -19.92 3.51 18.42
CA ALA A 804 -19.62 4.47 19.47
C ALA A 804 -20.75 4.54 20.49
N PHE A 805 -20.40 4.57 21.78
CA PHE A 805 -21.36 4.60 22.88
C PHE A 805 -20.90 5.50 24.03
N ASN A 806 -21.85 5.79 24.92
CA ASN A 806 -21.53 6.42 26.20
C ASN A 806 -21.41 5.34 27.27
N GLY A 807 -20.19 5.11 27.76
CA GLY A 807 -19.88 4.08 28.75
C GLY A 807 -20.29 4.43 30.19
N ILE A 808 -20.94 5.57 30.42
CA ILE A 808 -21.35 6.01 31.76
C ILE A 808 -22.86 5.82 31.94
N ALA A 809 -23.25 4.94 32.86
CA ALA A 809 -24.66 4.59 33.15
C ALA A 809 -25.58 5.80 33.39
N ALA A 810 -25.10 6.84 34.08
CA ALA A 810 -25.93 8.01 34.39
C ALA A 810 -26.34 8.82 33.16
N THR A 811 -25.61 8.67 32.04
CA THR A 811 -25.83 9.42 30.79
C THR A 811 -26.32 8.55 29.65
N ASN A 812 -26.32 7.23 29.81
CA ASN A 812 -26.84 6.26 28.84
C ASN A 812 -28.32 5.94 29.15
N THR A 813 -29.22 6.87 28.83
CA THR A 813 -30.65 6.76 29.23
C THR A 813 -31.61 6.51 28.08
N THR A 814 -31.14 6.49 26.83
CA THR A 814 -32.01 6.47 25.65
C THR A 814 -31.63 5.48 24.57
N ALA A 815 -30.38 5.07 24.44
CA ALA A 815 -29.92 4.12 23.43
C ALA A 815 -28.52 3.63 23.83
N ASP A 816 -28.25 2.34 23.69
CA ASP A 816 -26.97 1.76 24.09
C ASP A 816 -25.82 2.33 23.26
N PHE A 817 -26.03 2.46 21.95
CA PHE A 817 -25.07 2.96 20.98
C PHE A 817 -25.55 4.26 20.34
N SER A 818 -24.64 5.21 20.23
CA SER A 818 -24.88 6.53 19.65
C SER A 818 -24.69 6.56 18.13
N THR A 819 -23.74 5.78 17.61
CA THR A 819 -23.47 5.67 16.17
C THR A 819 -23.00 4.25 15.83
N ALA A 820 -23.29 3.85 14.59
CA ALA A 820 -22.60 2.78 13.89
C ALA A 820 -22.09 3.33 12.56
N GLN A 821 -20.91 2.90 12.11
CA GLN A 821 -20.33 3.31 10.84
C GLN A 821 -19.68 2.10 10.16
N LEU A 822 -19.99 1.89 8.87
CA LEU A 822 -19.42 0.80 8.10
C LEU A 822 -17.94 1.11 7.80
N ILE A 823 -17.05 0.22 8.22
CA ILE A 823 -15.64 0.24 7.87
C ILE A 823 -15.51 -0.33 6.46
N GLY A 824 -15.93 -1.58 6.24
CA GLY A 824 -15.88 -2.26 4.94
C GLY A 824 -16.50 -3.65 5.03
N VAL A 825 -16.37 -4.42 3.96
CA VAL A 825 -16.65 -5.86 3.91
C VAL A 825 -15.31 -6.56 3.66
N VAL A 826 -15.06 -7.66 4.38
CA VAL A 826 -13.89 -8.50 4.17
C VAL A 826 -14.35 -9.95 3.98
N ASP A 827 -13.73 -10.66 3.05
CA ASP A 827 -14.02 -12.05 2.71
C ASP A 827 -12.72 -12.86 2.80
N PHE A 828 -12.65 -13.74 3.79
CA PHE A 828 -11.49 -14.62 4.02
C PHE A 828 -11.65 -15.99 3.35
N GLY A 829 -12.78 -16.24 2.67
CA GLY A 829 -13.09 -17.50 1.99
C GLY A 829 -13.66 -18.59 2.90
N ASP A 830 -13.41 -18.56 4.21
CA ASP A 830 -14.04 -19.40 5.24
C ASP A 830 -14.00 -18.66 6.60
N ASN A 831 -14.69 -19.19 7.61
CA ASN A 831 -14.88 -18.58 8.90
C ASN A 831 -13.57 -18.40 9.66
N VAL A 832 -13.33 -17.17 10.15
CA VAL A 832 -12.15 -16.84 10.96
C VAL A 832 -12.45 -17.02 12.44
N VAL A 833 -11.57 -17.74 13.14
CA VAL A 833 -11.59 -17.87 14.60
C VAL A 833 -10.53 -16.96 15.21
N LEU A 834 -10.99 -15.81 15.70
CA LEU A 834 -10.14 -14.82 16.35
C LEU A 834 -9.80 -15.17 17.81
N ASN A 835 -8.60 -14.78 18.23
CA ASN A 835 -8.21 -14.62 19.62
C ASN A 835 -7.54 -13.25 19.86
N ASP A 836 -7.23 -12.91 21.11
CA ASP A 836 -6.60 -11.61 21.43
C ASP A 836 -5.26 -11.40 20.71
N ALA A 837 -4.46 -12.46 20.49
CA ALA A 837 -3.15 -12.35 19.83
C ALA A 837 -3.24 -11.98 18.33
N GLN A 838 -4.43 -12.17 17.72
CA GLN A 838 -4.71 -11.75 16.35
C GLN A 838 -5.22 -10.30 16.25
N LEU A 839 -5.36 -9.60 17.37
CA LEU A 839 -5.79 -8.21 17.38
C LEU A 839 -4.62 -7.31 17.77
N ILE A 840 -4.26 -6.36 16.91
CA ILE A 840 -3.21 -5.40 17.25
C ILE A 840 -3.67 -4.49 18.39
N GLY A 841 -2.81 -4.33 19.39
CA GLY A 841 -3.05 -3.49 20.56
C GLY A 841 -3.67 -4.23 21.76
N SER A 842 -3.74 -5.56 21.72
CA SER A 842 -4.20 -6.42 22.83
C SER A 842 -3.19 -6.66 23.95
#